data_AF-A0AAJ0C926-F1
#
_entry.id   AF-A0AAJ0C926-F1
#
_cell.length_a   1.000
_cell.length_b   1.000
_cell.length_c   1.000
_cell.angle_alpha   90.00
_cell.angle_beta   90.00
_cell.angle_gamma   90.00
#
_symmetry.space_group_name_H-M   'P 1'
#
loop_
_entity.id
_entity.type
_entity.pdbx_description
1 polymer ?
#
loop_
_entity_poly.entity_id
_entity_poly.type
_entity_poly.pdbx_seq_one_letter_code
_entity_poly.pdbx_strand_id
1 'polypeptide(L)'
;MFKAWKKGHAKTLWCQGIPGAGKTILASIVIDHLEKECQKTSNDSACVYVYFDGSYRDQKTPTNVLLNLLGQLVGQREDLSQKTKDKCKEWRRRRRVPMEDLQQLAWSEIKSFTKVFLVVDALDECGTEGKTDARDDFLDRIIQLPENVNVFVTSRAQLDRRMKDAYELKITAANIEPDLRRYINYRIDRSGELKRLLATRSFNDAKLCREEIQDVVVNSVDGMFLLAERHMEMLDLQDTIGKLCITLKELPHDIRIIYDAALERIMSGGAPRKRQSLSALAWLSCSRRPMTVNEVAEAIAIQRDDKSLKDDRLRLKSLEHISSLCEGLIAVDRESGLDIFQSSAEAIVAEGCLTYLSFSDFGHVPPGEDRADYLNRFSLLNYAADHWHDHLSRGWSESNLELAVNLLVDSSKVANLAHAMSNDEIKGEAGMTGLHLVAFLGFERLVEPLSRCVNKGSRTRNSTHGRLATARTLRGETPLHWAAANNHGKVVSELIAREAEVNAKDNRGKTALHTAVRKGRREATLALLEEAKDRIDINAVDNHLSTPLILAAHHGMGVIARMLMDHKADLDAKDKDGYTALRCAASQNHRRILELLIKKGANLELNRTPDWTLLSSAVTQGHPQIVSLLLHETDEVNYVTEHGTALMCAIRYKKKDIAWLLVQNANLDVADNTGDTALHVAVREEDKSLVWLLLESGAKTTQQNNAGLTALHLAAESGKRPIVEILIDKGAELESREHHDGQTPLHIAASKGHHLVVRLLVDRGAELDAKDGRGFTPLHLATRNGHPETTQLLLSRGADKNARSKLGLTPLHVATDTAVLSALLDSGVDASIGDNNQRTALHWALVDHSRGREEAIRMLIERATDDDIDAADEDGQSALHVAVSAGHGPSVALLLLAGADMEKEDGGGRTPLQLGICRFDNNQAFQRVVWELLGRGADVNRKGQDGSTALHLAAAAGNKTAIQMLFGRAQEKPNLSIVDAEGLTAPELALKHGHTGMDWEAAEALADRRQQDGGRRKE
;
A
#
# COMPACT_ATOMS: atom_id res chain seq x y z
N MET A 1 50.91 -20.96 1.37
CA MET A 1 49.99 -19.98 1.99
C MET A 1 48.63 -19.91 1.28
N PHE A 2 48.57 -19.56 -0.02
CA PHE A 2 47.31 -19.51 -0.79
C PHE A 2 46.42 -20.76 -0.63
N LYS A 3 46.98 -21.97 -0.82
CA LYS A 3 46.25 -23.23 -0.62
C LYS A 3 45.74 -23.44 0.81
N ALA A 4 46.44 -22.93 1.82
CA ALA A 4 46.06 -23.07 3.23
C ALA A 4 44.95 -22.07 3.61
N TRP A 5 45.08 -20.80 3.18
CA TRP A 5 44.03 -19.78 3.28
C TRP A 5 42.74 -20.25 2.60
N LYS A 6 42.83 -20.71 1.36
CA LYS A 6 41.69 -21.22 0.59
C LYS A 6 40.97 -22.39 1.29
N LYS A 7 41.68 -23.22 2.05
CA LYS A 7 41.10 -24.30 2.87
C LYS A 7 40.44 -23.81 4.17
N GLY A 8 40.48 -22.52 4.49
CA GLY A 8 39.85 -21.93 5.68
C GLY A 8 40.76 -21.84 6.91
N HIS A 9 42.06 -22.14 6.80
CA HIS A 9 42.99 -22.07 7.95
C HIS A 9 43.29 -20.63 8.41
N ALA A 10 42.96 -19.63 7.58
CA ALA A 10 43.03 -18.21 7.92
C ALA A 10 41.89 -17.49 7.19
N LYS A 11 41.25 -16.52 7.86
CA LYS A 11 40.19 -15.70 7.26
C LYS A 11 40.75 -14.79 6.16
N THR A 12 41.93 -14.21 6.40
CA THR A 12 42.55 -13.23 5.51
C THR A 12 43.90 -13.70 5.00
N LEU A 13 44.15 -13.53 3.70
CA LEU A 13 45.45 -13.64 3.06
C LEU A 13 45.84 -12.28 2.51
N TRP A 14 46.89 -11.72 3.06
CA TRP A 14 47.38 -10.41 2.69
C TRP A 14 48.64 -10.55 1.83
N CYS A 15 48.56 -10.07 0.59
CA CYS A 15 49.64 -10.01 -0.39
C CYS A 15 50.28 -8.61 -0.40
N GLN A 16 51.40 -8.46 0.30
CA GLN A 16 52.18 -7.22 0.27
C GLN A 16 53.20 -7.32 -0.84
N GLY A 17 53.55 -6.21 -1.47
CA GLY A 17 54.76 -6.23 -2.28
C GLY A 17 55.12 -4.91 -2.91
N ILE A 18 56.35 -4.87 -3.41
CA ILE A 18 56.91 -3.70 -4.09
C ILE A 18 56.04 -3.28 -5.30
N PRO A 19 56.03 -1.99 -5.66
CA PRO A 19 55.39 -1.52 -6.90
C PRO A 19 55.85 -2.34 -8.12
N GLY A 20 54.98 -2.53 -9.12
CA GLY A 20 55.38 -3.21 -10.36
C GLY A 20 55.61 -4.74 -10.27
N ALA A 21 55.52 -5.36 -9.09
CA ALA A 21 55.70 -6.81 -8.91
C ALA A 21 54.55 -7.71 -9.46
N GLY A 22 53.58 -7.14 -10.17
CA GLY A 22 52.46 -7.90 -10.76
C GLY A 22 51.33 -8.26 -9.79
N LYS A 23 51.17 -7.53 -8.67
CA LYS A 23 50.13 -7.82 -7.65
C LYS A 23 48.70 -7.79 -8.19
N THR A 24 48.35 -6.79 -9.01
CA THR A 24 47.03 -6.72 -9.66
C THR A 24 46.81 -7.87 -10.64
N ILE A 25 47.86 -8.27 -11.37
CA ILE A 25 47.82 -9.46 -12.24
C ILE A 25 47.59 -10.71 -11.39
N LEU A 26 48.27 -10.84 -10.24
CA LEU A 26 48.06 -11.92 -9.29
C LEU A 26 46.62 -11.92 -8.73
N ALA A 27 46.05 -10.75 -8.41
CA ALA A 27 44.66 -10.64 -7.99
C ALA A 27 43.71 -11.12 -9.08
N SER A 28 43.91 -10.71 -10.34
CA SER A 28 43.12 -11.18 -11.47
C SER A 28 43.26 -12.70 -11.70
N ILE A 29 44.48 -13.25 -11.61
CA ILE A 29 44.70 -14.70 -11.71
C ILE A 29 43.98 -15.44 -10.57
N VAL A 30 44.01 -14.89 -9.36
CA VAL A 30 43.31 -15.45 -8.21
C VAL A 30 41.80 -15.39 -8.42
N ILE A 31 41.25 -14.28 -8.91
CA ILE A 31 39.83 -14.12 -9.24
C ILE A 31 39.43 -15.16 -10.30
N ASP A 32 40.13 -15.22 -11.43
CA ASP A 32 39.88 -16.20 -12.49
C ASP A 32 39.90 -17.64 -11.98
N HIS A 33 40.86 -17.96 -11.12
CA HIS A 33 41.00 -19.29 -10.52
C HIS A 33 39.80 -19.59 -9.61
N LEU A 34 39.41 -18.64 -8.75
CA LEU A 34 38.32 -18.80 -7.78
C LEU A 34 36.95 -18.81 -8.47
N GLU A 35 36.72 -17.98 -9.48
CA GLU A 35 35.48 -17.96 -10.27
C GLU A 35 35.25 -19.29 -11.00
N LYS A 36 36.28 -19.82 -11.68
CA LYS A 36 36.21 -21.13 -12.36
C LYS A 36 35.93 -22.29 -11.40
N GLU A 37 36.26 -22.12 -10.13
CA GLU A 37 36.01 -23.10 -9.08
C GLU A 37 34.62 -22.95 -8.46
N CYS A 38 34.19 -21.71 -8.23
CA CYS A 38 32.82 -21.40 -7.81
C CYS A 38 31.82 -21.90 -8.87
N GLN A 39 32.12 -21.76 -10.17
CA GLN A 39 31.30 -22.30 -11.26
C GLN A 39 31.19 -23.83 -11.28
N LYS A 40 32.15 -24.56 -10.70
CA LYS A 40 32.16 -26.03 -10.65
C LYS A 40 31.44 -26.60 -9.42
N THR A 41 31.20 -25.76 -8.41
CA THR A 41 30.53 -26.14 -7.18
C THR A 41 29.11 -25.58 -7.25
N SER A 42 28.09 -26.44 -7.17
CA SER A 42 26.68 -26.09 -7.35
C SER A 42 26.25 -24.90 -6.48
N ASN A 43 26.12 -23.68 -7.03
CA ASN A 43 25.60 -22.42 -6.43
C ASN A 43 25.94 -22.07 -4.96
N ASP A 44 26.84 -22.83 -4.32
CA ASP A 44 27.08 -22.83 -2.89
C ASP A 44 28.27 -21.94 -2.53
N SER A 45 29.12 -21.60 -3.50
CA SER A 45 30.29 -20.73 -3.31
C SER A 45 30.27 -19.55 -4.28
N ALA A 46 30.72 -18.37 -3.82
CA ALA A 46 30.80 -17.16 -4.63
C ALA A 46 32.20 -16.52 -4.58
N CYS A 47 32.60 -15.85 -5.66
CA CYS A 47 33.82 -15.05 -5.74
C CYS A 47 33.43 -13.61 -6.07
N VAL A 48 33.78 -12.67 -5.21
CA VAL A 48 33.51 -11.24 -5.39
C VAL A 48 34.78 -10.43 -5.23
N TYR A 49 34.86 -9.29 -5.91
CA TYR A 49 36.09 -8.51 -5.94
C TYR A 49 35.87 -6.99 -5.93
N VAL A 50 36.88 -6.27 -5.47
CA VAL A 50 36.93 -4.80 -5.44
C VAL A 50 38.31 -4.36 -5.91
N TYR A 51 38.33 -3.46 -6.90
CA TYR A 51 39.56 -2.82 -7.38
C TYR A 51 39.62 -1.37 -6.89
N PHE A 52 40.68 -1.02 -6.17
CA PHE A 52 40.92 0.36 -5.78
C PHE A 52 41.93 1.01 -6.75
N ASP A 53 41.44 1.91 -7.60
CA ASP A 53 42.27 2.79 -8.44
C ASP A 53 42.27 4.25 -7.91
N GLY A 54 43.45 4.86 -7.73
CA GLY A 54 43.62 6.25 -7.32
C GLY A 54 42.89 7.31 -8.19
N SER A 55 42.36 6.98 -9.36
CA SER A 55 41.77 7.94 -10.32
C SER A 55 40.33 8.35 -10.01
N TYR A 56 39.54 7.53 -9.30
CA TYR A 56 38.10 7.73 -9.11
C TYR A 56 37.71 7.93 -7.65
N ARG A 57 37.70 9.18 -7.19
CA ARG A 57 37.44 9.56 -5.78
C ARG A 57 35.94 9.56 -5.41
N ASP A 58 35.04 9.92 -6.34
CA ASP A 58 33.59 10.10 -6.06
C ASP A 58 32.76 8.82 -6.09
N GLN A 59 33.24 7.76 -6.76
CA GLN A 59 32.51 6.49 -6.89
C GLN A 59 32.71 5.56 -5.69
N LYS A 60 33.55 5.93 -4.71
CA LYS A 60 34.02 5.04 -3.64
C LYS A 60 33.50 5.41 -2.26
N THR A 61 32.23 5.82 -2.17
CA THR A 61 31.57 5.82 -0.86
C THR A 61 31.42 4.37 -0.37
N PRO A 62 31.45 4.09 0.94
CA PRO A 62 31.25 2.73 1.45
C PRO A 62 29.91 2.12 0.97
N THR A 63 28.93 2.97 0.63
CA THR A 63 27.65 2.57 0.03
C THR A 63 27.84 1.96 -1.35
N ASN A 64 28.62 2.59 -2.22
CA ASN A 64 28.84 2.10 -3.58
C ASN A 64 29.66 0.81 -3.61
N VAL A 65 30.64 0.67 -2.70
CA VAL A 65 31.42 -0.56 -2.57
C VAL A 65 30.52 -1.72 -2.13
N LEU A 66 29.65 -1.50 -1.14
CA LEU A 66 28.67 -2.51 -0.71
C LEU A 66 27.62 -2.83 -1.78
N LEU A 67 27.17 -1.83 -2.55
CA LEU A 67 26.27 -2.04 -3.69
C LEU A 67 26.93 -2.88 -4.78
N ASN A 68 28.20 -2.63 -5.08
CA ASN A 68 28.95 -3.39 -6.07
C ASN A 68 29.11 -4.86 -5.63
N LEU A 69 29.51 -5.08 -4.37
CA LEU A 69 29.59 -6.42 -3.78
C LEU A 69 28.24 -7.14 -3.83
N LEU A 70 27.15 -6.47 -3.45
CA LEU A 70 25.81 -7.03 -3.54
C LEU A 70 25.42 -7.35 -5.00
N GLY A 71 25.73 -6.46 -5.93
CA GLY A 71 25.48 -6.66 -7.36
C GLY A 71 26.18 -7.88 -7.93
N GLN A 72 27.45 -8.11 -7.55
CA GLN A 72 28.20 -9.30 -7.94
C GLN A 72 27.61 -10.58 -7.33
N LEU A 73 27.22 -10.56 -6.05
CA LEU A 73 26.56 -11.71 -5.40
C LEU A 73 25.22 -12.06 -6.05
N VAL A 74 24.44 -11.05 -6.41
CA VAL A 74 23.14 -11.20 -7.08
C VAL A 74 23.32 -11.70 -8.51
N GLY A 75 24.28 -11.14 -9.26
CA GLY A 75 24.56 -11.53 -10.64
C GLY A 75 25.05 -12.97 -10.80
N GLN A 76 25.55 -13.58 -9.73
CA GLN A 76 26.00 -14.98 -9.69
C GLN A 76 24.88 -15.98 -9.33
N ARG A 77 23.63 -15.54 -9.20
CA ARG A 77 22.45 -16.41 -8.98
C ARG A 77 21.50 -16.41 -10.16
N GLU A 78 20.96 -17.58 -10.49
CA GLU A 78 19.80 -17.71 -11.38
C GLU A 78 18.49 -17.28 -10.67
N ASP A 79 18.42 -17.41 -9.34
CA ASP A 79 17.24 -17.03 -8.55
C ASP A 79 17.57 -16.12 -7.35
N LEU A 80 17.07 -14.89 -7.44
CA LEU A 80 17.16 -13.85 -6.42
C LEU A 80 16.27 -14.16 -5.21
N SER A 81 16.79 -13.97 -3.99
CA SER A 81 16.00 -14.15 -2.76
C SER A 81 14.80 -13.21 -2.73
N GLN A 82 13.65 -13.69 -2.23
CA GLN A 82 12.44 -12.87 -2.15
C GLN A 82 12.66 -11.60 -1.31
N LYS A 83 13.46 -11.71 -0.23
CA LYS A 83 13.85 -10.59 0.63
C LYS A 83 14.62 -9.51 -0.13
N THR A 84 15.53 -9.91 -1.02
CA THR A 84 16.28 -8.99 -1.89
C THR A 84 15.39 -8.40 -2.99
N LYS A 85 14.48 -9.19 -3.59
CA LYS A 85 13.48 -8.67 -4.55
C LYS A 85 12.59 -7.60 -3.90
N ASP A 86 12.14 -7.82 -2.66
CA ASP A 86 11.26 -6.91 -1.94
C ASP A 86 11.99 -5.65 -1.47
N LYS A 87 13.22 -5.78 -0.96
CA LYS A 87 14.08 -4.62 -0.61
C LYS A 87 14.47 -3.81 -1.85
N CYS A 88 14.76 -4.43 -2.98
CA CYS A 88 15.00 -3.71 -4.24
C CYS A 88 13.76 -2.95 -4.73
N LYS A 89 12.55 -3.52 -4.59
CA LYS A 89 11.29 -2.80 -4.88
C LYS A 89 11.05 -1.65 -3.91
N GLU A 90 11.37 -1.82 -2.63
CA GLU A 90 11.31 -0.77 -1.60
C GLU A 90 12.29 0.37 -1.92
N TRP A 91 13.53 0.04 -2.25
CA TRP A 91 14.58 1.01 -2.55
C TRP A 91 14.36 1.75 -3.87
N ARG A 92 13.76 1.12 -4.90
CA ARG A 92 13.33 1.85 -6.12
C ARG A 92 12.35 2.99 -5.82
N ARG A 93 11.59 2.92 -4.73
CA ARG A 93 10.65 3.96 -4.31
C ARG A 93 11.31 5.03 -3.42
N ARG A 94 12.53 4.80 -2.92
CA ARG A 94 13.28 5.72 -2.04
C ARG A 94 14.45 6.36 -2.80
N ARG A 95 14.69 7.67 -2.59
CA ARG A 95 15.81 8.39 -3.22
C ARG A 95 17.19 8.10 -2.60
N ARG A 96 17.25 7.41 -1.44
CA ARG A 96 18.49 7.08 -0.73
C ARG A 96 18.35 5.73 -0.05
N VAL A 97 19.35 4.87 -0.21
CA VAL A 97 19.44 3.58 0.48
C VAL A 97 20.15 3.81 1.82
N PRO A 98 19.50 3.53 2.98
CA PRO A 98 20.18 3.57 4.27
C PRO A 98 21.35 2.60 4.29
N MET A 99 22.50 3.04 4.78
CA MET A 99 23.74 2.25 4.76
C MET A 99 23.59 0.96 5.57
N GLU A 100 22.91 1.04 6.71
CA GLU A 100 22.69 -0.07 7.63
C GLU A 100 21.81 -1.15 7.00
N ASP A 101 20.76 -0.75 6.28
CA ASP A 101 19.88 -1.65 5.53
C ASP A 101 20.64 -2.37 4.41
N LEU A 102 21.51 -1.64 3.69
CA LEU A 102 22.35 -2.20 2.63
C LEU A 102 23.36 -3.20 3.19
N GLN A 103 24.02 -2.84 4.29
CA GLN A 103 24.89 -3.73 5.06
C GLN A 103 24.15 -5.03 5.41
N GLN A 104 23.00 -4.91 6.06
CA GLN A 104 22.21 -6.07 6.51
C GLN A 104 21.80 -6.95 5.34
N LEU A 105 21.42 -6.37 4.21
CA LEU A 105 21.06 -7.13 3.02
C LEU A 105 22.28 -7.87 2.45
N ALA A 106 23.38 -7.16 2.22
CA ALA A 106 24.63 -7.74 1.71
C ALA A 106 25.11 -8.90 2.60
N TRP A 107 25.09 -8.74 3.92
CA TRP A 107 25.47 -9.83 4.82
C TRP A 107 24.47 -10.97 4.90
N SER A 108 23.18 -10.69 4.76
CA SER A 108 22.19 -11.76 4.69
C SER A 108 22.37 -12.62 3.44
N GLU A 109 22.69 -12.00 2.30
CA GLU A 109 23.00 -12.73 1.07
C GLU A 109 24.32 -13.48 1.18
N ILE A 110 25.38 -12.88 1.73
CA ILE A 110 26.65 -13.57 2.01
C ILE A 110 26.44 -14.81 2.88
N LYS A 111 25.64 -14.72 3.95
CA LYS A 111 25.35 -15.85 4.85
C LYS A 111 24.63 -17.01 4.17
N SER A 112 23.97 -16.77 3.04
CA SER A 112 23.28 -17.81 2.31
C SER A 112 24.19 -18.65 1.41
N PHE A 113 25.45 -18.25 1.24
CA PHE A 113 26.47 -19.08 0.59
C PHE A 113 27.20 -19.93 1.63
N THR A 114 27.61 -21.14 1.26
CA THR A 114 28.49 -21.96 2.10
C THR A 114 29.87 -21.33 2.26
N LYS A 115 30.35 -20.64 1.21
CA LYS A 115 31.65 -19.98 1.20
C LYS A 115 31.70 -18.79 0.24
N VAL A 116 32.28 -17.68 0.65
CA VAL A 116 32.49 -16.52 -0.21
C VAL A 116 33.96 -16.13 -0.19
N PHE A 117 34.55 -15.92 -1.37
CA PHE A 117 35.87 -15.34 -1.51
C PHE A 117 35.75 -13.86 -1.88
N LEU A 118 36.35 -12.98 -1.10
CA LEU A 118 36.44 -11.55 -1.38
C LEU A 118 37.87 -11.19 -1.76
N VAL A 119 38.08 -10.71 -2.99
CA VAL A 119 39.38 -10.23 -3.47
C VAL A 119 39.40 -8.71 -3.47
N VAL A 120 40.33 -8.10 -2.76
CA VAL A 120 40.51 -6.65 -2.69
C VAL A 120 41.86 -6.29 -3.29
N ASP A 121 41.86 -5.63 -4.44
CA ASP A 121 43.08 -5.19 -5.10
C ASP A 121 43.41 -3.73 -4.75
N ALA A 122 44.70 -3.46 -4.54
CA ALA A 122 45.28 -2.14 -4.32
C ALA A 122 44.65 -1.35 -3.17
N LEU A 123 44.44 -2.00 -2.01
CA LEU A 123 43.77 -1.39 -0.85
C LEU A 123 44.40 -0.05 -0.39
N ASP A 124 45.70 0.13 -0.59
CA ASP A 124 46.41 1.37 -0.29
C ASP A 124 46.01 2.56 -1.18
N GLU A 125 45.28 2.35 -2.26
CA GLU A 125 44.72 3.39 -3.14
C GLU A 125 43.29 3.81 -2.74
N CYS A 126 42.81 3.37 -1.58
CA CYS A 126 41.57 3.85 -0.96
C CYS A 126 41.82 5.24 -0.34
N GLY A 127 41.09 6.28 -0.77
CA GLY A 127 41.43 7.70 -0.52
C GLY A 127 41.54 8.12 0.97
N THR A 128 42.48 9.03 1.27
CA THR A 128 42.92 9.40 2.64
C THR A 128 42.81 10.90 2.99
N GLU A 129 42.06 11.72 2.26
CA GLU A 129 41.94 13.16 2.59
C GLU A 129 40.57 13.53 3.18
N GLY A 130 40.54 13.79 4.49
CA GLY A 130 39.55 14.66 5.13
C GLY A 130 38.43 13.98 5.94
N LYS A 131 38.57 14.05 7.27
CA LYS A 131 37.58 13.89 8.37
C LYS A 131 36.87 12.54 8.61
N THR A 132 36.90 11.58 7.68
CA THR A 132 36.60 10.16 7.94
C THR A 132 37.40 9.31 6.95
N ASP A 133 38.36 8.52 7.44
CA ASP A 133 39.21 7.68 6.59
C ASP A 133 38.35 6.61 5.88
N ALA A 134 38.07 6.76 4.59
CA ALA A 134 37.26 5.81 3.82
C ALA A 134 37.86 4.39 3.81
N ARG A 135 39.20 4.31 3.88
CA ARG A 135 39.94 3.06 4.08
C ARG A 135 39.60 2.42 5.42
N ASP A 136 39.54 3.23 6.48
CA ASP A 136 39.27 2.79 7.85
C ASP A 136 37.81 2.36 8.00
N ASP A 137 36.87 3.12 7.43
CA ASP A 137 35.45 2.75 7.34
C ASP A 137 35.26 1.44 6.57
N PHE A 138 36.00 1.23 5.48
CA PHE A 138 35.94 -0.01 4.71
C PHE A 138 36.54 -1.19 5.48
N LEU A 139 37.67 -0.98 6.16
CA LEU A 139 38.30 -1.97 7.03
C LEU A 139 37.40 -2.36 8.21
N ASP A 140 36.78 -1.38 8.86
CA ASP A 140 35.85 -1.60 9.98
C ASP A 140 34.63 -2.43 9.55
N ARG A 141 34.19 -2.29 8.29
CA ARG A 141 33.12 -3.09 7.69
C ARG A 141 33.58 -4.49 7.27
N ILE A 142 34.79 -4.63 6.73
CA ILE A 142 35.38 -5.94 6.39
C ILE A 142 35.54 -6.81 7.64
N ILE A 143 35.91 -6.22 8.78
CA ILE A 143 36.07 -6.95 10.04
C ILE A 143 34.73 -7.57 10.48
N GLN A 144 33.61 -6.91 10.17
CA GLN A 144 32.25 -7.37 10.45
C GLN A 144 31.73 -8.44 9.47
N LEU A 145 32.51 -8.86 8.46
CA LEU A 145 32.10 -9.90 7.53
C LEU A 145 31.86 -11.25 8.26
N PRO A 146 30.83 -12.02 7.86
CA PRO A 146 30.55 -13.32 8.45
C PRO A 146 31.71 -14.31 8.29
N GLU A 147 31.72 -15.39 9.09
CA GLU A 147 32.83 -16.35 9.15
C GLU A 147 33.01 -17.16 7.86
N ASN A 148 31.98 -17.28 7.02
CA ASN A 148 32.04 -17.98 5.74
C ASN A 148 32.78 -17.18 4.64
N VAL A 149 33.35 -16.01 4.95
CA VAL A 149 34.07 -15.15 4.01
C VAL A 149 35.58 -15.25 4.19
N ASN A 150 36.26 -15.61 3.11
CA ASN A 150 37.71 -15.59 2.99
C ASN A 150 38.15 -14.34 2.21
N VAL A 151 39.02 -13.51 2.79
CA VAL A 151 39.45 -12.24 2.18
C VAL A 151 40.89 -12.35 1.66
N PHE A 152 41.10 -12.01 0.39
CA PHE A 152 42.43 -11.84 -0.21
C PHE A 152 42.65 -10.35 -0.48
N VAL A 153 43.76 -9.79 -0.01
CA VAL A 153 44.04 -8.35 -0.14
C VAL A 153 45.39 -8.15 -0.80
N THR A 154 45.51 -7.25 -1.78
CA THR A 154 46.81 -6.78 -2.28
C THR A 154 47.08 -5.34 -1.84
N SER A 155 48.34 -5.04 -1.49
CA SER A 155 48.75 -3.66 -1.18
C SER A 155 50.27 -3.43 -1.23
N ARG A 156 50.69 -2.15 -1.23
CA ARG A 156 52.11 -1.73 -1.17
C ARG A 156 52.74 -1.77 0.22
N ALA A 157 52.00 -1.45 1.29
CA ALA A 157 52.55 -1.26 2.64
C ALA A 157 52.01 -2.25 3.70
N GLN A 158 52.67 -2.31 4.86
CA GLN A 158 52.38 -3.26 5.94
C GLN A 158 51.14 -2.89 6.79
N LEU A 159 50.50 -3.94 7.32
CA LEU A 159 49.35 -4.02 8.24
C LEU A 159 48.87 -2.73 8.90
N ASP A 160 47.60 -2.44 8.65
CA ASP A 160 46.73 -1.80 9.63
C ASP A 160 46.59 -2.72 10.87
N ARG A 161 46.62 -2.15 12.09
CA ARG A 161 46.58 -2.88 13.38
C ARG A 161 45.32 -3.74 13.56
N ARG A 162 44.33 -3.60 12.68
CA ARG A 162 43.03 -4.28 12.68
C ARG A 162 43.03 -5.72 12.12
N MET A 163 44.08 -6.17 11.41
CA MET A 163 44.13 -7.52 10.79
C MET A 163 45.27 -8.40 11.35
N LYS A 164 45.30 -8.61 12.68
CA LYS A 164 46.43 -9.28 13.38
C LYS A 164 46.63 -10.77 13.07
N ASP A 165 45.61 -11.48 12.60
CA ASP A 165 45.65 -12.95 12.37
C ASP A 165 45.70 -13.35 10.88
N ALA A 166 46.11 -12.43 9.99
CA ALA A 166 46.17 -12.69 8.55
C ALA A 166 47.43 -13.49 8.15
N TYR A 167 47.29 -14.39 7.17
CA TYR A 167 48.46 -14.94 6.48
C TYR A 167 49.10 -13.86 5.62
N GLU A 168 50.39 -13.59 5.81
CA GLU A 168 51.14 -12.62 5.03
C GLU A 168 51.96 -13.30 3.91
N LEU A 169 51.70 -12.92 2.67
CA LEU A 169 52.54 -13.20 1.51
C LEU A 169 53.24 -11.91 1.13
N LYS A 170 54.53 -11.78 1.46
CA LYS A 170 55.34 -10.62 1.05
C LYS A 170 56.03 -10.92 -0.27
N ILE A 171 55.89 -10.06 -1.25
CA ILE A 171 56.57 -10.08 -2.55
C ILE A 171 57.66 -9.01 -2.51
N THR A 172 58.91 -9.46 -2.43
CA THR A 172 60.11 -8.62 -2.33
C THR A 172 61.00 -8.92 -3.53
N ALA A 173 61.88 -7.99 -3.90
CA ALA A 173 62.81 -8.22 -5.01
C ALA A 173 63.59 -9.54 -4.86
N ALA A 174 64.06 -9.83 -3.64
CA ALA A 174 64.83 -11.04 -3.34
C ALA A 174 64.06 -12.36 -3.49
N ASN A 175 62.74 -12.37 -3.27
CA ASN A 175 61.96 -13.61 -3.35
C ASN A 175 61.35 -13.88 -4.73
N ILE A 176 61.25 -12.85 -5.57
CA ILE A 176 60.69 -12.95 -6.92
C ILE A 176 61.76 -13.15 -7.99
N GLU A 177 63.04 -12.93 -7.65
CA GLU A 177 64.18 -13.09 -8.57
C GLU A 177 64.16 -14.43 -9.35
N PRO A 178 63.88 -15.60 -8.74
CA PRO A 178 63.83 -16.86 -9.50
C PRO A 178 62.71 -16.90 -10.54
N ASP A 179 61.55 -16.33 -10.21
CA ASP A 179 60.40 -16.26 -11.13
C ASP A 179 60.67 -15.25 -12.25
N LEU A 180 61.33 -14.14 -11.94
CA LEU A 180 61.78 -13.14 -12.90
C LEU A 180 62.80 -13.71 -13.88
N ARG A 181 63.80 -14.44 -13.37
CA ARG A 181 64.76 -15.20 -14.17
C ARG A 181 64.06 -16.16 -15.11
N ARG A 182 63.06 -16.91 -14.62
CA ARG A 182 62.26 -17.83 -15.42
C ARG A 182 61.45 -17.12 -16.50
N TYR A 183 60.86 -15.97 -16.19
CA TYR A 183 60.13 -15.12 -17.14
C TYR A 183 61.04 -14.59 -18.25
N ILE A 184 62.21 -14.05 -17.90
CA ILE A 184 63.19 -13.55 -18.87
C ILE A 184 63.65 -14.69 -19.78
N ASN A 185 63.96 -15.84 -19.21
CA ASN A 185 64.33 -17.03 -19.98
C ASN A 185 63.22 -17.46 -20.95
N TYR A 186 61.97 -17.46 -20.49
CA TYR A 186 60.82 -17.75 -21.34
C TYR A 186 60.65 -16.73 -22.46
N ARG A 187 60.86 -15.43 -22.20
CA ARG A 187 60.80 -14.36 -23.20
C ARG A 187 61.89 -14.50 -24.25
N ILE A 188 63.13 -14.76 -23.83
CA ILE A 188 64.23 -15.10 -24.75
C ILE A 188 63.85 -16.32 -25.60
N ASP A 189 63.22 -17.35 -25.00
CA ASP A 189 62.77 -18.55 -25.71
C ASP A 189 61.56 -18.32 -26.64
N ARG A 190 60.89 -17.17 -26.59
CA ARG A 190 59.79 -16.82 -27.50
C ARG A 190 60.21 -15.81 -28.57
N SER A 191 61.25 -15.06 -28.31
CA SER A 191 61.81 -14.09 -29.24
C SER A 191 62.58 -14.77 -30.36
N GLY A 192 62.10 -14.62 -31.60
CA GLY A 192 62.79 -15.13 -32.79
C GLY A 192 64.17 -14.48 -32.97
N GLU A 193 64.26 -13.17 -32.73
CA GLU A 193 65.47 -12.40 -33.00
C GLU A 193 66.51 -12.51 -31.90
N LEU A 194 66.12 -12.51 -30.62
CA LEU A 194 67.08 -12.81 -29.54
C LEU A 194 67.64 -14.24 -29.68
N LYS A 195 66.82 -15.22 -30.07
CA LYS A 195 67.33 -16.57 -30.39
C LYS A 195 68.29 -16.56 -31.57
N ARG A 196 67.96 -15.84 -32.64
CA ARG A 196 68.82 -15.72 -33.82
C ARG A 196 70.18 -15.12 -33.44
N LEU A 197 70.16 -14.00 -32.70
CA LEU A 197 71.35 -13.30 -32.25
C LEU A 197 72.21 -14.14 -31.29
N LEU A 198 71.58 -14.83 -30.33
CA LEU A 198 72.28 -15.73 -29.39
C LEU A 198 72.81 -17.01 -30.06
N ALA A 199 72.22 -17.45 -31.18
CA ALA A 199 72.69 -18.59 -31.97
C ALA A 199 73.84 -18.23 -32.93
N THR A 200 74.11 -16.94 -33.16
CA THR A 200 75.13 -16.49 -34.11
C THR A 200 76.51 -16.65 -33.47
N ARG A 201 77.24 -17.73 -33.80
CA ARG A 201 78.64 -17.91 -33.37
C ARG A 201 79.54 -16.95 -34.15
N SER A 202 79.91 -15.81 -33.56
CA SER A 202 81.04 -15.00 -34.05
C SER A 202 82.25 -15.16 -33.12
N PHE A 203 83.42 -15.24 -33.72
CA PHE A 203 84.63 -15.83 -33.13
C PHE A 203 85.52 -14.84 -32.35
N ASN A 204 85.18 -13.55 -32.23
CA ASN A 204 86.17 -12.55 -31.78
C ASN A 204 85.67 -11.35 -30.95
N ASP A 205 84.48 -11.34 -30.37
CA ASP A 205 84.10 -10.34 -29.37
C ASP A 205 83.27 -10.95 -28.24
N ALA A 206 83.42 -10.40 -27.02
CA ALA A 206 82.83 -10.89 -25.76
C ALA A 206 81.46 -11.53 -25.96
N LYS A 207 81.39 -12.84 -25.68
CA LYS A 207 80.29 -13.70 -26.06
C LYS A 207 79.06 -13.40 -25.19
N LEU A 208 78.19 -12.52 -25.66
CA LEU A 208 76.92 -12.23 -25.00
C LEU A 208 76.15 -13.54 -24.79
N CYS A 209 76.02 -13.96 -23.53
CA CYS A 209 75.36 -15.22 -23.19
C CYS A 209 73.96 -14.96 -22.62
N ARG A 210 73.12 -16.01 -22.64
CA ARG A 210 71.77 -15.98 -22.06
C ARG A 210 71.79 -15.54 -20.59
N GLU A 211 72.82 -15.96 -19.86
CA GLU A 211 73.01 -15.66 -18.44
C GLU A 211 73.33 -14.17 -18.24
N GLU A 212 74.13 -13.54 -19.11
CA GLU A 212 74.43 -12.10 -19.05
C GLU A 212 73.19 -11.23 -19.29
N ILE A 213 72.37 -11.55 -20.30
CA ILE A 213 71.10 -10.82 -20.53
C ILE A 213 70.20 -10.95 -19.31
N GLN A 214 70.10 -12.17 -18.76
CA GLN A 214 69.29 -12.44 -17.60
C GLN A 214 69.78 -11.66 -16.37
N ASP A 215 71.07 -11.70 -16.05
CA ASP A 215 71.64 -11.02 -14.88
C ASP A 215 71.48 -9.50 -14.98
N VAL A 216 71.74 -8.92 -16.15
CA VAL A 216 71.60 -7.47 -16.36
C VAL A 216 70.14 -7.01 -16.22
N VAL A 217 69.18 -7.75 -16.80
CA VAL A 217 67.75 -7.41 -16.70
C VAL A 217 67.23 -7.64 -15.28
N VAL A 218 67.63 -8.71 -14.59
CA VAL A 218 67.21 -8.98 -13.20
C VAL A 218 67.71 -7.90 -12.24
N ASN A 219 68.97 -7.49 -12.38
CA ASN A 219 69.56 -6.47 -11.52
C ASN A 219 69.04 -5.06 -11.80
N SER A 220 68.60 -4.78 -13.04
CA SER A 220 68.10 -3.46 -13.41
C SER A 220 66.68 -3.19 -12.94
N VAL A 221 65.85 -4.23 -12.76
CA VAL A 221 64.40 -4.07 -12.57
C VAL A 221 63.96 -4.10 -11.09
N ASP A 222 64.87 -4.38 -10.16
CA ASP A 222 64.62 -4.49 -8.70
C ASP A 222 63.34 -5.26 -8.34
N GLY A 223 63.09 -6.40 -9.03
CA GLY A 223 61.91 -7.24 -8.80
C GLY A 223 60.59 -6.77 -9.46
N MET A 224 60.61 -5.69 -10.25
CA MET A 224 59.45 -5.20 -10.98
C MET A 224 59.25 -5.95 -12.31
N PHE A 225 58.27 -6.86 -12.37
CA PHE A 225 57.93 -7.59 -13.59
C PHE A 225 57.57 -6.69 -14.76
N LEU A 226 56.88 -5.58 -14.50
CA LEU A 226 56.49 -4.63 -15.54
C LEU A 226 57.71 -3.93 -16.17
N LEU A 227 58.72 -3.58 -15.35
CA LEU A 227 59.96 -2.99 -15.84
C LEU A 227 60.77 -4.02 -16.64
N ALA A 228 60.79 -5.28 -16.17
CA ALA A 228 61.44 -6.38 -16.87
C ALA A 228 60.80 -6.69 -18.22
N GLU A 229 59.47 -6.65 -18.31
CA GLU A 229 58.75 -6.79 -19.57
C GLU A 229 59.15 -5.71 -20.57
N ARG A 230 59.23 -4.45 -20.13
CA ARG A 230 59.69 -3.33 -20.98
C ARG A 230 61.14 -3.48 -21.41
N HIS A 231 62.03 -3.91 -20.52
CA HIS A 231 63.41 -4.22 -20.91
C HIS A 231 63.46 -5.34 -21.96
N MET A 232 62.69 -6.42 -21.78
CA MET A 232 62.64 -7.50 -22.77
C MET A 232 62.11 -7.03 -24.12
N GLU A 233 61.09 -6.17 -24.15
CA GLU A 233 60.63 -5.54 -25.40
C GLU A 233 61.71 -4.67 -26.07
N MET A 234 62.45 -3.87 -25.30
CA MET A 234 63.56 -3.05 -25.82
C MET A 234 64.67 -3.91 -26.43
N LEU A 235 64.94 -5.07 -25.83
CA LEU A 235 65.93 -6.04 -26.30
C LEU A 235 65.43 -6.81 -27.53
N ASP A 236 64.14 -7.18 -27.56
CA ASP A 236 63.48 -7.88 -28.68
C ASP A 236 63.51 -7.07 -29.98
N LEU A 237 63.56 -5.73 -29.89
CA LEU A 237 63.62 -4.82 -31.03
C LEU A 237 65.01 -4.71 -31.69
N GLN A 238 66.06 -5.27 -31.08
CA GLN A 238 67.42 -5.13 -31.58
C GLN A 238 67.72 -6.19 -32.65
N ASP A 239 68.30 -5.75 -33.76
CA ASP A 239 68.57 -6.57 -34.96
C ASP A 239 70.02 -7.10 -35.04
N THR A 240 70.91 -6.60 -34.18
CA THR A 240 72.35 -6.84 -34.19
C THR A 240 72.90 -6.99 -32.77
N ILE A 241 73.92 -7.85 -32.59
CA ILE A 241 74.55 -8.11 -31.29
C ILE A 241 75.14 -6.81 -30.70
N GLY A 242 75.73 -5.95 -31.54
CA GLY A 242 76.30 -4.67 -31.09
C GLY A 242 75.27 -3.72 -30.47
N LYS A 243 74.11 -3.53 -31.13
CA LYS A 243 73.03 -2.71 -30.59
C LYS A 243 72.43 -3.33 -29.33
N LEU A 244 72.26 -4.65 -29.31
CA LEU A 244 71.79 -5.39 -28.13
C LEU A 244 72.69 -5.15 -26.91
N CYS A 245 74.02 -5.22 -27.07
CA CYS A 245 74.97 -4.96 -26.00
C CYS A 245 74.96 -3.50 -25.52
N ILE A 246 74.70 -2.54 -26.41
CA ILE A 246 74.54 -1.12 -26.04
C ILE A 246 73.25 -0.94 -25.23
N THR A 247 72.12 -1.45 -25.73
CA THR A 247 70.82 -1.38 -25.05
C THR A 247 70.86 -2.03 -23.67
N LEU A 248 71.56 -3.16 -23.51
CA LEU A 248 71.75 -3.82 -22.21
C LEU A 248 72.48 -2.94 -21.19
N LYS A 249 73.44 -2.13 -21.63
CA LYS A 249 74.19 -1.21 -20.75
C LYS A 249 73.38 0.04 -20.37
N GLU A 250 72.37 0.39 -21.16
CA GLU A 250 71.56 1.61 -21.00
C GLU A 250 70.14 1.31 -20.49
N LEU A 251 69.88 0.11 -19.95
CA LEU A 251 68.57 -0.24 -19.41
C LEU A 251 68.21 0.66 -18.21
N PRO A 252 67.05 1.32 -18.23
CA PRO A 252 66.67 2.24 -17.16
C PRO A 252 66.27 1.50 -15.87
N HIS A 253 66.85 1.91 -14.75
CA HIS A 253 66.58 1.32 -13.43
C HIS A 253 65.24 1.71 -12.80
N ASP A 254 64.54 2.65 -13.43
CA ASP A 254 63.28 3.18 -12.94
C ASP A 254 62.29 3.23 -14.08
N ILE A 255 61.10 2.69 -13.82
CA ILE A 255 60.00 2.70 -14.76
C ILE A 255 59.59 4.13 -15.14
N ARG A 256 59.81 5.12 -14.24
CA ARG A 256 59.60 6.55 -14.49
C ARG A 256 60.38 7.05 -15.71
N ILE A 257 61.63 6.61 -15.88
CA ILE A 257 62.48 7.03 -17.01
C ILE A 257 61.91 6.53 -18.34
N ILE A 258 61.35 5.31 -18.36
CA ILE A 258 60.67 4.76 -19.55
C ILE A 258 59.42 5.56 -19.88
N TYR A 259 58.66 5.94 -18.85
CA TYR A 259 57.45 6.74 -19.02
C TYR A 259 57.74 8.18 -19.43
N ASP A 260 58.77 8.82 -18.87
CA ASP A 260 59.21 10.16 -19.26
C ASP A 260 59.65 10.15 -20.73
N ALA A 261 60.43 9.15 -21.15
CA ALA A 261 60.82 8.99 -22.55
C ALA A 261 59.60 8.70 -23.47
N ALA A 262 58.60 7.96 -22.99
CA ALA A 262 57.36 7.71 -23.73
C ALA A 262 56.49 8.98 -23.85
N LEU A 263 56.37 9.76 -22.77
CA LEU A 263 55.67 11.05 -22.76
C LEU A 263 56.40 12.07 -23.64
N GLU A 264 57.73 12.17 -23.57
CA GLU A 264 58.53 13.02 -24.47
C GLU A 264 58.35 12.61 -25.93
N ARG A 265 58.30 11.31 -26.24
CA ARG A 265 58.01 10.79 -27.59
C ARG A 265 56.62 11.19 -28.08
N ILE A 266 55.62 11.14 -27.21
CA ILE A 266 54.25 11.60 -27.51
C ILE A 266 54.23 13.11 -27.73
N MET A 267 54.95 13.86 -26.89
CA MET A 267 54.98 15.32 -26.90
C MET A 267 55.80 15.91 -28.06
N SER A 268 56.78 15.17 -28.57
CA SER A 268 57.64 15.49 -29.73
C SER A 268 57.08 14.98 -31.07
N GLY A 269 56.04 14.13 -31.06
CA GLY A 269 55.35 13.71 -32.28
C GLY A 269 54.64 14.85 -33.00
N GLY A 270 54.42 14.71 -34.32
CA GLY A 270 53.66 15.69 -35.11
C GLY A 270 52.26 15.96 -34.53
N ALA A 271 51.78 17.20 -34.69
CA ALA A 271 50.52 17.69 -34.10
C ALA A 271 49.31 16.70 -34.13
N PRO A 272 49.01 15.98 -35.23
CA PRO A 272 47.89 15.04 -35.26
C PRO A 272 48.11 13.79 -34.40
N ARG A 273 49.33 13.24 -34.34
CA ARG A 273 49.65 12.05 -33.54
C ARG A 273 49.66 12.39 -32.05
N LYS A 274 50.24 13.54 -31.70
CA LYS A 274 50.21 14.09 -30.34
C LYS A 274 48.78 14.25 -29.82
N ARG A 275 47.88 14.85 -30.61
CA ARG A 275 46.47 15.02 -30.22
C ARG A 275 45.75 13.69 -30.00
N GLN A 276 45.99 12.70 -30.85
CA GLN A 276 45.36 11.37 -30.74
C GLN A 276 45.85 10.59 -29.51
N SER A 277 47.15 10.61 -29.22
CA SER A 277 47.71 9.98 -28.00
C SER A 277 47.22 10.64 -26.72
N LEU A 278 47.12 11.98 -26.68
CA LEU A 278 46.56 12.70 -25.53
C LEU A 278 45.06 12.43 -25.35
N SER A 279 44.31 12.30 -26.45
CA SER A 279 42.90 11.89 -26.39
C SER A 279 42.76 10.48 -25.84
N ALA A 280 43.57 9.52 -26.33
CA ALA A 280 43.58 8.16 -25.81
C ALA A 280 43.83 8.11 -24.30
N LEU A 281 44.82 8.88 -23.82
CA LEU A 281 45.12 9.02 -22.40
C LEU A 281 43.96 9.60 -21.60
N ALA A 282 43.31 10.66 -22.09
CA ALA A 282 42.18 11.27 -21.42
C ALA A 282 41.01 10.28 -21.27
N TRP A 283 40.71 9.53 -22.33
CA TRP A 283 39.66 8.51 -22.31
C TRP A 283 39.99 7.33 -21.38
N LEU A 284 41.24 6.88 -21.33
CA LEU A 284 41.65 5.78 -20.44
C LEU A 284 41.70 6.19 -18.95
N SER A 285 41.92 7.46 -18.65
CA SER A 285 42.10 7.96 -17.28
C SER A 285 40.85 8.60 -16.67
N CYS A 286 39.97 9.18 -17.49
CA CYS A 286 38.83 9.96 -17.01
C CYS A 286 37.47 9.30 -17.31
N SER A 287 37.41 8.19 -18.07
CA SER A 287 36.14 7.55 -18.40
C SER A 287 35.39 7.05 -17.16
N ARG A 288 34.06 7.15 -17.10
CA ARG A 288 33.27 6.73 -15.94
C ARG A 288 33.26 5.22 -15.66
N ARG A 289 33.73 4.43 -16.63
CA ARG A 289 33.91 2.97 -16.56
C ARG A 289 35.11 2.54 -17.41
N PRO A 290 35.64 1.32 -17.20
CA PRO A 290 36.56 0.71 -18.14
C PRO A 290 35.96 0.70 -19.56
N MET A 291 36.73 1.18 -20.51
CA MET A 291 36.35 1.26 -21.92
C MET A 291 36.86 0.03 -22.66
N THR A 292 36.06 -0.49 -23.59
CA THR A 292 36.52 -1.54 -24.49
C THR A 292 37.49 -0.97 -25.52
N VAL A 293 38.35 -1.82 -26.09
CA VAL A 293 39.31 -1.42 -27.13
C VAL A 293 38.59 -0.73 -28.30
N ASN A 294 37.41 -1.21 -28.67
CA ASN A 294 36.60 -0.62 -29.75
C ASN A 294 36.06 0.77 -29.38
N GLU A 295 35.61 0.97 -28.14
CA GLU A 295 35.14 2.29 -27.69
C GLU A 295 36.25 3.33 -27.66
N VAL A 296 37.46 2.92 -27.26
CA VAL A 296 38.66 3.78 -27.30
C VAL A 296 39.06 4.07 -28.75
N ALA A 297 38.94 3.09 -29.65
CA ALA A 297 39.23 3.28 -31.08
C ALA A 297 38.29 4.30 -31.70
N GLU A 298 36.98 4.14 -31.47
CA GLU A 298 35.93 5.08 -31.87
C GLU A 298 36.24 6.46 -31.29
N ALA A 299 36.56 6.56 -29.99
CA ALA A 299 36.83 7.82 -29.30
C ALA A 299 37.99 8.63 -29.92
N ILE A 300 39.07 7.94 -30.30
CA ILE A 300 40.27 8.55 -30.91
C ILE A 300 40.06 8.81 -32.40
N ALA A 301 39.10 8.13 -33.04
CA ALA A 301 38.81 8.32 -34.46
C ALA A 301 38.02 9.61 -34.73
N ILE A 302 37.23 10.09 -33.75
CA ILE A 302 36.36 11.26 -33.86
C ILE A 302 37.17 12.54 -34.09
N GLN A 303 36.87 13.24 -35.20
CA GLN A 303 37.38 14.58 -35.49
C GLN A 303 36.23 15.58 -35.62
N ARG A 304 36.53 16.88 -35.39
CA ARG A 304 35.51 17.95 -35.41
C ARG A 304 34.82 18.14 -36.78
N ASP A 305 35.48 17.76 -37.86
CA ASP A 305 34.96 17.96 -39.23
C ASP A 305 34.21 16.72 -39.78
N ASP A 306 34.15 15.63 -39.00
CA ASP A 306 33.42 14.43 -39.37
C ASP A 306 31.91 14.65 -39.30
N LYS A 307 31.16 14.03 -40.21
CA LYS A 307 29.72 14.30 -40.39
C LYS A 307 28.80 13.12 -40.09
N SER A 308 29.31 11.89 -40.09
CA SER A 308 28.49 10.68 -40.03
C SER A 308 29.14 9.55 -39.23
N LEU A 309 28.34 8.82 -38.45
CA LEU A 309 28.73 7.58 -37.75
C LEU A 309 28.96 6.39 -38.71
N LYS A 310 28.56 6.53 -39.97
CA LYS A 310 28.65 5.47 -40.99
C LYS A 310 29.94 5.51 -41.79
N ASP A 311 30.80 6.51 -41.57
CA ASP A 311 32.09 6.57 -42.24
C ASP A 311 32.97 5.42 -41.76
N ASP A 312 33.35 4.52 -42.67
CA ASP A 312 34.24 3.40 -42.38
C ASP A 312 35.59 3.87 -41.81
N ARG A 313 35.99 5.13 -42.05
CA ARG A 313 37.18 5.75 -41.44
C ARG A 313 37.11 5.83 -39.91
N LEU A 314 35.91 5.97 -39.32
CA LEU A 314 35.71 5.93 -37.87
C LEU A 314 35.88 4.51 -37.30
N ARG A 315 35.60 3.47 -38.13
CA ARG A 315 35.68 2.05 -37.76
C ARG A 315 37.05 1.41 -38.01
N LEU A 316 37.88 2.03 -38.86
CA LEU A 316 39.10 1.41 -39.41
C LEU A 316 40.42 1.82 -38.73
N LYS A 317 40.41 2.42 -37.54
CA LYS A 317 41.64 2.48 -36.73
C LYS A 317 41.84 1.11 -36.09
N SER A 318 42.63 0.26 -36.75
CA SER A 318 42.95 -1.09 -36.30
C SER A 318 43.48 -1.13 -34.86
N LEU A 319 43.38 -2.28 -34.21
CA LEU A 319 44.04 -2.60 -32.93
C LEU A 319 45.53 -2.23 -32.96
N GLU A 320 46.16 -2.34 -34.12
CA GLU A 320 47.55 -1.94 -34.38
C GLU A 320 47.78 -0.43 -34.25
N HIS A 321 46.81 0.39 -34.63
CA HIS A 321 46.88 1.86 -34.51
C HIS A 321 46.77 2.31 -33.06
N ILE A 322 45.85 1.72 -32.28
CA ILE A 322 45.74 1.98 -30.83
C ILE A 322 46.99 1.46 -30.12
N SER A 323 47.46 0.26 -30.47
CA SER A 323 48.70 -0.30 -29.93
C SER A 323 49.87 0.63 -30.19
N SER A 324 50.02 1.17 -31.40
CA SER A 324 51.08 2.13 -31.74
C SER A 324 50.92 3.50 -31.05
N LEU A 325 49.70 3.92 -30.72
CA LEU A 325 49.44 5.16 -29.97
C LEU A 325 49.62 4.97 -28.46
N CYS A 326 49.44 3.74 -27.96
CA CYS A 326 49.51 3.35 -26.55
C CYS A 326 50.81 2.62 -26.17
N GLU A 327 51.72 2.42 -27.12
CA GLU A 327 53.09 1.95 -26.89
C GLU A 327 53.80 2.90 -25.91
N GLY A 328 53.82 2.50 -24.63
CA GLY A 328 54.44 3.25 -23.54
C GLY A 328 53.47 3.99 -22.61
N LEU A 329 52.14 3.84 -22.78
CA LEU A 329 51.17 4.52 -21.92
C LEU A 329 50.78 3.65 -20.70
N ILE A 330 50.97 4.24 -19.49
CA ILE A 330 50.49 3.88 -18.13
C ILE A 330 51.53 3.09 -17.27
N ALA A 331 51.93 3.48 -16.03
CA ALA A 331 51.41 4.42 -15.01
C ALA A 331 52.52 5.07 -14.15
N VAL A 332 52.36 6.33 -13.69
CA VAL A 332 52.99 6.83 -12.45
C VAL A 332 52.12 7.81 -11.66
N ASP A 333 51.81 7.36 -10.45
CA ASP A 333 51.88 7.96 -9.10
C ASP A 333 51.81 9.49 -8.84
N ARG A 334 51.21 9.81 -7.69
CA ARG A 334 50.84 11.13 -7.17
C ARG A 334 51.97 11.94 -6.51
N GLU A 335 53.22 11.48 -6.57
CA GLU A 335 54.37 12.25 -6.07
C GLU A 335 55.08 13.07 -7.16
N SER A 336 54.82 12.81 -8.44
CA SER A 336 55.25 13.70 -9.53
C SER A 336 54.17 14.76 -9.77
N GLY A 337 54.36 15.95 -9.20
CA GLY A 337 53.49 17.12 -9.35
C GLY A 337 53.33 17.61 -10.79
N LEU A 338 52.63 16.84 -11.63
CA LEU A 338 52.16 17.24 -12.95
C LEU A 338 50.65 17.49 -12.88
N ASP A 339 50.31 18.71 -12.48
CA ASP A 339 48.96 19.28 -12.39
C ASP A 339 48.31 19.54 -13.78
N ILE A 340 48.86 18.95 -14.85
CA ILE A 340 48.60 19.38 -16.24
C ILE A 340 47.32 18.74 -16.83
N PHE A 341 46.88 17.59 -16.31
CA PHE A 341 45.87 16.77 -17.01
C PHE A 341 44.47 16.71 -16.39
N GLN A 342 44.23 17.06 -15.12
CA GLN A 342 42.89 16.81 -14.56
C GLN A 342 41.78 17.69 -15.15
N SER A 343 42.02 18.99 -15.32
CA SER A 343 41.00 19.90 -15.87
C SER A 343 40.92 19.86 -17.41
N SER A 344 42.05 19.58 -18.07
CA SER A 344 42.13 19.51 -19.53
C SER A 344 41.64 18.17 -20.09
N ALA A 345 41.86 17.05 -19.39
CA ALA A 345 41.45 15.73 -19.85
C ALA A 345 39.92 15.56 -19.82
N GLU A 346 39.26 15.98 -18.74
CA GLU A 346 37.79 16.00 -18.66
C GLU A 346 37.19 16.87 -19.77
N ALA A 347 37.84 17.98 -20.12
CA ALA A 347 37.42 18.83 -21.24
C ALA A 347 37.61 18.13 -22.60
N ILE A 348 38.67 17.33 -22.77
CA ILE A 348 38.92 16.53 -23.98
C ILE A 348 37.89 15.40 -24.13
N VAL A 349 37.56 14.70 -23.04
CA VAL A 349 36.51 13.66 -23.06
C VAL A 349 35.15 14.29 -23.35
N ALA A 350 34.82 15.43 -22.72
CA ALA A 350 33.61 16.17 -23.03
C ALA A 350 33.57 16.63 -24.50
N GLU A 351 34.68 17.13 -25.05
CA GLU A 351 34.80 17.49 -26.48
C GLU A 351 34.53 16.27 -27.37
N GLY A 352 35.13 15.13 -27.05
CA GLY A 352 34.93 13.87 -27.79
C GLY A 352 33.49 13.40 -27.74
N CYS A 353 32.87 13.34 -26.56
CA CYS A 353 31.46 13.00 -26.40
C CYS A 353 30.55 13.95 -27.20
N LEU A 354 30.71 15.26 -27.02
CA LEU A 354 29.89 16.28 -27.68
C LEU A 354 30.05 16.25 -29.20
N THR A 355 31.28 16.02 -29.69
CA THR A 355 31.54 15.86 -31.13
C THR A 355 30.85 14.61 -31.67
N TYR A 356 30.95 13.48 -30.97
CA TYR A 356 30.28 12.23 -31.37
C TYR A 356 28.76 12.38 -31.45
N LEU A 357 28.18 13.05 -30.45
CA LEU A 357 26.75 13.34 -30.39
C LEU A 357 26.31 14.40 -31.40
N SER A 358 27.24 15.22 -31.91
CA SER A 358 26.95 16.26 -32.89
C SER A 358 26.74 15.72 -34.30
N PHE A 359 27.12 14.47 -34.59
CA PHE A 359 26.97 13.86 -35.92
C PHE A 359 25.49 13.78 -36.36
N SER A 360 25.25 13.87 -37.67
CA SER A 360 23.87 13.94 -38.19
C SER A 360 23.08 12.66 -37.94
N ASP A 361 23.75 11.51 -37.90
CA ASP A 361 23.10 10.21 -37.67
C ASP A 361 22.48 10.11 -36.27
N PHE A 362 23.05 10.78 -35.26
CA PHE A 362 22.52 10.72 -33.89
C PHE A 362 21.10 11.31 -33.76
N GLY A 363 20.72 12.28 -34.60
CA GLY A 363 19.37 12.85 -34.59
C GLY A 363 18.31 12.02 -35.32
N HIS A 364 18.72 11.06 -36.18
CA HIS A 364 17.83 10.36 -37.09
C HIS A 364 17.79 8.84 -36.81
N VAL A 365 16.88 8.42 -35.94
CA VAL A 365 16.60 6.98 -35.73
C VAL A 365 15.78 6.43 -36.90
N PRO A 366 16.19 5.32 -37.55
CA PRO A 366 15.44 4.73 -38.66
C PRO A 366 14.00 4.34 -38.27
N PRO A 367 13.01 4.52 -39.16
CA PRO A 367 11.63 4.14 -38.88
C PRO A 367 11.50 2.63 -38.67
N GLY A 368 10.87 2.23 -37.56
CA GLY A 368 10.66 0.82 -37.19
C GLY A 368 11.76 0.21 -36.31
N GLU A 369 12.82 0.95 -36.00
CA GLU A 369 13.90 0.51 -35.10
C GLU A 369 13.68 1.04 -33.67
N ASP A 370 13.90 0.21 -32.65
CA ASP A 370 13.87 0.66 -31.26
C ASP A 370 15.07 1.58 -30.96
N ARG A 371 14.81 2.68 -30.24
CA ARG A 371 15.84 3.69 -29.97
C ARG A 371 16.96 3.17 -29.08
N ALA A 372 16.67 2.26 -28.16
CA ALA A 372 17.70 1.67 -27.30
C ALA A 372 18.59 0.73 -28.12
N ASP A 373 18.00 -0.07 -29.02
CA ASP A 373 18.75 -0.95 -29.93
C ASP A 373 19.64 -0.15 -30.89
N TYR A 374 19.14 0.98 -31.40
CA TYR A 374 19.92 1.90 -32.25
C TYR A 374 21.10 2.52 -31.50
N LEU A 375 20.91 2.95 -30.25
CA LEU A 375 21.98 3.49 -29.40
C LEU A 375 23.03 2.43 -29.02
N ASN A 376 22.59 1.18 -28.80
CA ASN A 376 23.46 0.06 -28.47
C ASN A 376 24.27 -0.46 -29.67
N ARG A 377 23.88 -0.13 -30.91
CA ARG A 377 24.60 -0.51 -32.13
C ARG A 377 26.00 0.11 -32.20
N PHE A 378 26.23 1.25 -31.55
CA PHE A 378 27.51 1.95 -31.54
C PHE A 378 28.11 1.91 -30.14
N SER A 379 29.31 1.35 -30.01
CA SER A 379 29.88 0.99 -28.72
C SER A 379 30.09 2.21 -27.81
N LEU A 380 30.56 3.33 -28.37
CA LEU A 380 30.82 4.56 -27.60
C LEU A 380 29.59 5.47 -27.44
N LEU A 381 28.55 5.30 -28.26
CA LEU A 381 27.48 6.30 -28.41
C LEU A 381 26.61 6.39 -27.16
N ASN A 382 26.28 5.24 -26.58
CA ASN A 382 25.51 5.17 -25.34
C ASN A 382 26.28 5.81 -24.17
N TYR A 383 27.58 5.54 -24.06
CA TYR A 383 28.46 6.18 -23.07
C TYR A 383 28.46 7.70 -23.23
N ALA A 384 28.66 8.19 -24.46
CA ALA A 384 28.68 9.63 -24.72
C ALA A 384 27.35 10.29 -24.35
N ALA A 385 26.21 9.67 -24.71
CA ALA A 385 24.89 10.21 -24.44
C ALA A 385 24.54 10.26 -22.94
N ASP A 386 24.99 9.29 -22.14
CA ASP A 386 24.74 9.23 -20.69
C ASP A 386 25.73 10.05 -19.84
N HIS A 387 26.93 10.36 -20.36
CA HIS A 387 28.00 10.96 -19.54
C HIS A 387 28.61 12.28 -20.06
N TRP A 388 28.26 12.76 -21.26
CA TRP A 388 28.81 14.02 -21.80
C TRP A 388 28.68 15.20 -20.82
N HIS A 389 27.54 15.26 -20.14
CA HIS A 389 27.21 16.37 -19.26
C HIS A 389 28.10 16.39 -18.02
N ASP A 390 28.38 15.21 -17.49
CA ASP A 390 29.17 15.06 -16.29
C ASP A 390 30.64 15.44 -16.53
N HIS A 391 31.21 14.97 -17.65
CA HIS A 391 32.53 15.41 -18.11
C HIS A 391 32.57 16.92 -18.33
N LEU A 392 31.54 17.50 -18.95
CA LEU A 392 31.44 18.94 -19.18
C LEU A 392 31.39 19.75 -17.87
N SER A 393 30.80 19.20 -16.79
CA SER A 393 30.74 19.86 -15.49
C SER A 393 32.09 19.96 -14.79
N ARG A 394 33.02 19.04 -15.11
CA ARG A 394 34.34 18.92 -14.49
C ARG A 394 35.47 19.51 -15.33
N GLY A 395 35.31 19.49 -16.66
CA GLY A 395 36.27 20.01 -17.62
C GLY A 395 35.59 20.91 -18.65
N TRP A 396 35.84 22.22 -18.55
CA TRP A 396 35.22 23.22 -19.40
C TRP A 396 36.21 23.80 -20.43
N SER A 397 35.77 23.98 -21.67
CA SER A 397 36.48 24.74 -22.71
C SER A 397 35.50 25.57 -23.54
N GLU A 398 35.96 26.65 -24.17
CA GLU A 398 35.09 27.44 -25.08
C GLU A 398 34.57 26.61 -26.26
N SER A 399 35.36 25.63 -26.71
CA SER A 399 34.89 24.74 -27.77
C SER A 399 33.79 23.79 -27.31
N ASN A 400 33.84 23.32 -26.07
CA ASN A 400 32.81 22.45 -25.53
C ASN A 400 31.48 23.20 -25.41
N LEU A 401 31.54 24.50 -25.11
CA LEU A 401 30.36 25.38 -25.10
C LEU A 401 29.68 25.42 -26.47
N GLU A 402 30.43 25.68 -27.54
CA GLU A 402 29.87 25.75 -28.90
C GLU A 402 29.25 24.40 -29.33
N LEU A 403 29.96 23.30 -29.09
CA LEU A 403 29.47 21.95 -29.42
C LEU A 403 28.21 21.59 -28.60
N ALA A 404 28.20 21.87 -27.30
CA ALA A 404 27.04 21.63 -26.44
C ALA A 404 25.84 22.48 -26.88
N VAL A 405 26.05 23.74 -27.25
CA VAL A 405 24.98 24.62 -27.76
C VAL A 405 24.42 24.08 -29.08
N ASN A 406 25.28 23.71 -30.03
CA ASN A 406 24.85 23.15 -31.31
C ASN A 406 24.08 21.83 -31.15
N LEU A 407 24.51 20.98 -30.22
CA LEU A 407 23.83 19.74 -29.88
C LEU A 407 22.43 20.00 -29.29
N LEU A 408 22.32 20.94 -28.36
CA LEU A 408 21.10 21.21 -27.58
C LEU A 408 20.07 22.09 -28.31
N VAL A 409 20.46 22.76 -29.40
CA VAL A 409 19.53 23.48 -30.29
C VAL A 409 18.70 22.51 -31.15
N ASP A 410 19.24 21.32 -31.46
CA ASP A 410 18.56 20.32 -32.27
C ASP A 410 17.60 19.47 -31.44
N SER A 411 16.29 19.69 -31.64
CA SER A 411 15.22 18.97 -30.94
C SER A 411 15.28 17.44 -31.10
N SER A 412 15.77 16.93 -32.23
CA SER A 412 15.86 15.49 -32.50
C SER A 412 16.94 14.84 -31.64
N LYS A 413 18.08 15.52 -31.49
CA LYS A 413 19.21 15.08 -30.65
C LYS A 413 18.86 15.18 -29.18
N VAL A 414 18.18 16.24 -28.74
CA VAL A 414 17.69 16.38 -27.35
C VAL A 414 16.76 15.22 -26.97
N ALA A 415 15.84 14.83 -27.86
CA ALA A 415 14.96 13.70 -27.61
C ALA A 415 15.71 12.36 -27.45
N ASN A 416 16.80 12.17 -28.21
CA ASN A 416 17.63 10.97 -28.11
C ASN A 416 18.52 10.98 -26.85
N LEU A 417 19.07 12.14 -26.46
CA LEU A 417 19.77 12.30 -25.19
C LEU A 417 18.86 11.97 -24.00
N ALA A 418 17.65 12.52 -23.97
CA ALA A 418 16.69 12.26 -22.90
C ALA A 418 16.29 10.77 -22.82
N HIS A 419 16.34 10.04 -23.94
CA HIS A 419 16.04 8.60 -23.98
C HIS A 419 17.23 7.72 -23.54
N ALA A 420 18.45 8.14 -23.89
CA ALA A 420 19.69 7.45 -23.55
C ALA A 420 20.02 7.57 -22.06
N MET A 421 19.73 8.72 -21.45
CA MET A 421 20.00 8.95 -20.04
C MET A 421 19.24 7.96 -19.16
N SER A 422 19.93 7.37 -18.18
CA SER A 422 19.41 6.34 -17.27
C SER A 422 18.31 6.82 -16.29
N ASN A 423 17.69 7.99 -16.53
CA ASN A 423 16.75 8.63 -15.61
C ASN A 423 15.29 8.58 -16.11
N ASP A 424 14.43 7.91 -15.36
CA ASP A 424 13.02 7.72 -15.69
C ASP A 424 12.19 9.03 -15.72
N GLU A 425 12.64 10.13 -15.08
CA GLU A 425 11.90 11.40 -15.09
C GLU A 425 11.94 12.09 -16.48
N ILE A 426 13.01 11.89 -17.26
CA ILE A 426 13.23 12.49 -18.59
C ILE A 426 12.95 11.52 -19.74
N LYS A 427 13.01 10.21 -19.48
CA LYS A 427 12.82 9.17 -20.50
C LYS A 427 11.39 9.19 -21.04
N GLY A 428 11.24 9.59 -22.31
CA GLY A 428 9.95 9.58 -23.02
C GLY A 428 9.13 10.88 -22.93
N GLU A 429 9.67 11.95 -22.36
CA GLU A 429 8.98 13.25 -22.31
C GLU A 429 9.11 13.97 -23.67
N ALA A 430 8.02 14.03 -24.45
CA ALA A 430 8.02 14.74 -25.72
C ALA A 430 7.90 16.26 -25.54
N GLY A 431 8.45 17.04 -26.47
CA GLY A 431 8.47 18.51 -26.42
C GLY A 431 9.57 19.11 -25.54
N MET A 432 10.49 18.29 -25.03
CA MET A 432 11.66 18.76 -24.27
C MET A 432 12.62 19.53 -25.19
N THR A 433 13.01 20.74 -24.77
CA THR A 433 14.04 21.55 -25.46
C THR A 433 15.40 21.39 -24.77
N GLY A 434 16.49 21.77 -25.43
CA GLY A 434 17.82 21.76 -24.80
C GLY A 434 17.88 22.57 -23.51
N LEU A 435 17.08 23.63 -23.39
CA LEU A 435 16.98 24.43 -22.16
C LEU A 435 16.30 23.67 -21.01
N HIS A 436 15.32 22.80 -21.29
CA HIS A 436 14.75 21.90 -20.28
C HIS A 436 15.81 20.91 -19.78
N LEU A 437 16.63 20.36 -20.68
CA LEU A 437 17.67 19.40 -20.32
C LEU A 437 18.78 20.06 -19.49
N VAL A 438 19.19 21.27 -19.87
CA VAL A 438 20.11 22.10 -19.09
C VAL A 438 19.52 22.46 -17.72
N ALA A 439 18.23 22.79 -17.66
CA ALA A 439 17.53 23.08 -16.42
C ALA A 439 17.40 21.85 -15.50
N PHE A 440 17.24 20.65 -16.06
CA PHE A 440 17.27 19.39 -15.32
C PHE A 440 18.66 19.10 -14.75
N LEU A 441 19.69 19.30 -15.57
CA LEU A 441 21.08 18.95 -15.26
C LEU A 441 21.80 19.97 -14.36
N GLY A 442 21.42 21.26 -14.41
CA GLY A 442 22.03 22.31 -13.58
C GLY A 442 23.14 23.13 -14.27
N PHE A 443 23.22 23.15 -15.60
CA PHE A 443 24.29 23.86 -16.33
C PHE A 443 23.99 25.35 -16.55
N GLU A 444 24.24 26.17 -15.54
CA GLU A 444 24.08 27.63 -15.58
C GLU A 444 24.72 28.29 -16.82
N ARG A 445 25.97 27.94 -17.13
CA ARG A 445 26.74 28.54 -18.24
C ARG A 445 26.15 28.29 -19.63
N LEU A 446 25.30 27.26 -19.78
CA LEU A 446 24.63 26.95 -21.05
C LEU A 446 23.30 27.69 -21.22
N VAL A 447 22.75 28.25 -20.14
CA VAL A 447 21.47 28.98 -20.18
C VAL A 447 21.58 30.22 -21.07
N GLU A 448 22.67 30.98 -20.95
CA GLU A 448 22.88 32.19 -21.74
C GLU A 448 22.98 31.94 -23.24
N PRO A 449 23.89 31.09 -23.72
CA PRO A 449 24.12 30.95 -25.14
C PRO A 449 22.92 30.28 -25.83
N LEU A 450 22.26 29.31 -25.17
CA LEU A 450 21.05 28.68 -25.70
C LEU A 450 19.89 29.67 -25.83
N SER A 451 19.77 30.61 -24.90
CA SER A 451 18.74 31.66 -24.99
C SER A 451 18.99 32.63 -26.16
N ARG A 452 20.24 32.81 -26.61
CA ARG A 452 20.62 33.69 -27.74
C ARG A 452 20.51 33.05 -29.12
N CYS A 453 20.62 31.73 -29.23
CA CYS A 453 20.73 31.02 -30.53
C CYS A 453 19.45 30.98 -31.40
N VAL A 454 18.36 31.65 -31.02
CA VAL A 454 17.08 31.69 -31.77
C VAL A 454 17.13 32.57 -33.03
N ASN A 455 18.21 33.31 -33.29
CA ASN A 455 18.29 34.30 -34.37
C ASN A 455 18.69 33.79 -35.77
N LYS A 456 18.86 32.49 -36.02
CA LYS A 456 19.28 31.97 -37.33
C LYS A 456 18.30 30.94 -37.90
N GLY A 457 17.03 31.31 -38.08
CA GLY A 457 16.08 30.38 -38.70
C GLY A 457 14.62 30.85 -38.84
N SER A 458 14.33 32.13 -39.06
CA SER A 458 13.04 32.58 -39.61
C SER A 458 13.10 34.08 -39.87
N ARG A 459 13.11 34.49 -41.15
CA ARG A 459 12.80 35.87 -41.54
C ARG A 459 11.29 36.06 -41.45
N THR A 460 10.78 36.29 -40.25
CA THR A 460 9.52 37.01 -40.07
C THR A 460 9.75 38.12 -39.05
N ARG A 461 9.60 39.37 -39.52
CA ARG A 461 9.65 40.57 -38.70
C ARG A 461 8.44 40.55 -37.75
N ASN A 462 8.66 40.14 -36.50
CA ASN A 462 8.10 40.74 -35.30
C ASN A 462 8.79 40.15 -34.06
N SER A 463 9.23 41.03 -33.18
CA SER A 463 10.01 40.80 -31.96
C SER A 463 9.54 39.62 -31.11
N THR A 464 10.38 38.59 -30.92
CA THR A 464 10.25 37.67 -29.78
C THR A 464 11.63 37.12 -29.38
N HIS A 465 12.33 37.81 -28.49
CA HIS A 465 13.53 37.31 -27.80
C HIS A 465 13.21 36.17 -26.77
N GLY A 466 12.03 35.52 -26.85
CA GLY A 466 11.43 34.80 -25.72
C GLY A 466 10.81 33.41 -25.96
N ARG A 467 11.13 32.66 -27.03
CA ARG A 467 10.46 31.37 -27.33
C ARG A 467 11.02 30.11 -26.65
N LEU A 468 12.29 30.08 -26.22
CA LEU A 468 12.88 28.87 -25.61
C LEU A 468 12.70 28.82 -24.08
N ALA A 469 12.82 29.94 -23.39
CA ALA A 469 12.60 30.04 -21.94
C ALA A 469 11.12 29.80 -21.54
N THR A 470 10.20 29.97 -22.49
CA THR A 470 8.75 29.77 -22.36
C THR A 470 8.27 28.48 -23.03
N ALA A 471 9.19 27.68 -23.59
CA ALA A 471 8.86 26.39 -24.19
C ALA A 471 8.21 25.48 -23.13
N ARG A 472 7.30 24.60 -23.58
CA ARG A 472 6.52 23.73 -22.71
C ARG A 472 6.64 22.28 -23.15
N THR A 473 6.82 21.38 -22.18
CA THR A 473 6.72 19.93 -22.40
C THR A 473 5.27 19.50 -22.62
N LEU A 474 5.01 18.21 -22.89
CA LEU A 474 3.64 17.66 -22.92
C LEU A 474 2.85 17.91 -21.63
N ARG A 475 3.55 17.96 -20.48
CA ARG A 475 2.96 18.27 -19.17
C ARG A 475 2.71 19.77 -18.96
N GLY A 476 3.06 20.62 -19.92
CA GLY A 476 2.95 22.07 -19.84
C GLY A 476 4.07 22.71 -19.00
N GLU A 477 5.07 21.94 -18.56
CA GLU A 477 6.16 22.41 -17.70
C GLU A 477 7.17 23.22 -18.52
N THR A 478 7.65 24.33 -17.96
CA THR A 478 8.70 25.18 -18.56
C THR A 478 10.08 24.81 -18.04
N PRO A 479 11.20 25.27 -18.66
CA PRO A 479 12.54 25.03 -18.12
C PRO A 479 12.70 25.48 -16.67
N LEU A 480 11.99 26.55 -16.26
CA LEU A 480 11.97 27.02 -14.89
C LEU A 480 11.36 25.99 -13.92
N HIS A 481 10.33 25.25 -14.32
CA HIS A 481 9.78 24.15 -13.51
C HIS A 481 10.81 23.06 -13.26
N TRP A 482 11.60 22.73 -14.28
CA TRP A 482 12.62 21.68 -14.21
C TRP A 482 13.82 22.10 -13.35
N ALA A 483 14.30 23.34 -13.49
CA ALA A 483 15.33 23.91 -12.62
C ALA A 483 14.85 23.95 -11.16
N ALA A 484 13.61 24.39 -10.95
CA ALA A 484 12.97 24.43 -9.64
C ALA A 484 12.79 23.04 -9.02
N ALA A 485 12.39 22.04 -9.81
CA ALA A 485 12.21 20.66 -9.37
C ALA A 485 13.51 19.97 -8.93
N ASN A 486 14.64 20.39 -9.49
CA ASN A 486 15.96 19.79 -9.26
C ASN A 486 16.86 20.57 -8.30
N ASN A 487 16.36 21.68 -7.73
CA ASN A 487 17.07 22.52 -6.76
C ASN A 487 18.26 23.31 -7.35
N HIS A 488 18.21 23.65 -8.64
CA HIS A 488 19.30 24.38 -9.30
C HIS A 488 19.10 25.89 -9.20
N GLY A 489 19.35 26.47 -8.02
CA GLY A 489 19.08 27.89 -7.73
C GLY A 489 19.77 28.89 -8.67
N LYS A 490 21.01 28.60 -9.10
CA LYS A 490 21.72 29.45 -10.07
C LYS A 490 21.08 29.45 -11.46
N VAL A 491 20.66 28.27 -11.93
CA VAL A 491 19.92 28.14 -13.20
C VAL A 491 18.57 28.84 -13.13
N VAL A 492 17.87 28.75 -11.99
CA VAL A 492 16.64 29.52 -11.74
C VAL A 492 16.90 31.02 -11.89
N SER A 493 17.93 31.54 -11.22
CA SER A 493 18.31 32.96 -11.26
C SER A 493 18.60 33.41 -12.70
N GLU A 494 19.39 32.61 -13.42
CA GLU A 494 19.82 32.89 -14.79
C GLU A 494 18.69 32.80 -15.83
N LEU A 495 17.69 31.95 -15.59
CA LEU A 495 16.46 31.89 -16.38
C LEU A 495 15.57 33.12 -16.10
N ILE A 496 15.42 33.55 -14.84
CA ILE A 496 14.64 34.73 -14.46
C ILE A 496 15.24 36.01 -15.06
N ALA A 497 16.58 36.12 -15.03
CA ALA A 497 17.34 37.21 -15.63
C ALA A 497 17.11 37.33 -17.15
N ARG A 498 16.72 36.24 -17.81
CA ARG A 498 16.35 36.19 -19.23
C ARG A 498 14.85 36.20 -19.48
N GLU A 499 14.11 36.88 -18.62
CA GLU A 499 12.67 37.12 -18.77
C GLU A 499 11.84 35.82 -18.85
N ALA A 500 12.29 34.71 -18.27
CA ALA A 500 11.46 33.52 -18.14
C ALA A 500 10.14 33.86 -17.41
N GLU A 501 9.04 33.25 -17.86
CA GLU A 501 7.72 33.40 -17.25
C GLU A 501 7.69 32.73 -15.87
N VAL A 502 7.91 33.51 -14.81
CA VAL A 502 8.01 33.02 -13.42
C VAL A 502 6.71 32.34 -12.94
N ASN A 503 5.56 32.88 -13.37
CA ASN A 503 4.23 32.39 -12.97
C ASN A 503 3.59 31.50 -14.04
N ALA A 504 4.36 30.98 -15.00
CA ALA A 504 3.85 29.99 -15.93
C ALA A 504 3.30 28.78 -15.17
N LYS A 505 2.10 28.33 -15.52
CA LYS A 505 1.45 27.16 -14.94
C LYS A 505 1.60 25.94 -15.83
N ASP A 506 1.91 24.78 -15.27
CA ASP A 506 1.84 23.48 -15.96
C ASP A 506 0.37 23.04 -16.19
N ASN A 507 0.15 21.86 -16.78
CA ASN A 507 -1.20 21.33 -17.02
C ASN A 507 -2.00 21.03 -15.73
N ARG A 508 -1.32 20.97 -14.57
CA ARG A 508 -1.93 20.82 -13.24
C ARG A 508 -2.14 22.18 -12.55
N GLY A 509 -1.90 23.29 -13.25
CA GLY A 509 -2.00 24.64 -12.71
C GLY A 509 -0.82 25.05 -11.84
N LYS A 510 0.21 24.21 -11.69
CA LYS A 510 1.33 24.45 -10.77
C LYS A 510 2.35 25.37 -11.39
N THR A 511 2.84 26.32 -10.61
CA THR A 511 3.99 27.16 -11.00
C THR A 511 5.32 26.48 -10.63
N ALA A 512 6.44 27.05 -11.08
CA ALA A 512 7.77 26.63 -10.65
C ALA A 512 7.93 26.68 -9.11
N LEU A 513 7.30 27.66 -8.45
CA LEU A 513 7.28 27.77 -6.99
C LEU A 513 6.55 26.60 -6.33
N HIS A 514 5.36 26.23 -6.80
CA HIS A 514 4.65 25.03 -6.31
C HIS A 514 5.51 23.78 -6.44
N THR A 515 6.23 23.66 -7.55
CA THR A 515 7.07 22.50 -7.85
C THR A 515 8.29 22.43 -6.91
N ALA A 516 8.96 23.56 -6.69
CA ALA A 516 10.07 23.68 -5.74
C ALA A 516 9.62 23.34 -4.31
N VAL A 517 8.51 23.92 -3.85
CA VAL A 517 7.98 23.75 -2.51
C VAL A 517 7.57 22.29 -2.26
N ARG A 518 6.80 21.70 -3.18
CA ARG A 518 6.35 20.30 -3.09
C ARG A 518 7.52 19.30 -3.01
N LYS A 519 8.60 19.54 -3.77
CA LYS A 519 9.80 18.68 -3.75
C LYS A 519 10.79 19.06 -2.62
N GLY A 520 10.51 20.09 -1.81
CA GLY A 520 11.38 20.53 -0.71
C GLY A 520 12.68 21.20 -1.17
N ARG A 521 12.66 21.92 -2.29
CA ARG A 521 13.87 22.50 -2.94
C ARG A 521 14.18 23.89 -2.41
N ARG A 522 14.99 23.95 -1.34
CA ARG A 522 15.31 25.20 -0.63
C ARG A 522 15.98 26.25 -1.51
N GLU A 523 17.03 25.89 -2.25
CA GLU A 523 17.82 26.86 -3.04
C GLU A 523 17.03 27.41 -4.21
N ALA A 524 16.29 26.54 -4.91
CA ALA A 524 15.39 26.98 -5.96
C ALA A 524 14.26 27.86 -5.43
N THR A 525 13.70 27.54 -4.26
CA THR A 525 12.65 28.37 -3.63
C THR A 525 13.21 29.75 -3.26
N LEU A 526 14.42 29.81 -2.68
CA LEU A 526 15.07 31.06 -2.33
C LEU A 526 15.31 31.91 -3.57
N ALA A 527 15.92 31.33 -4.61
CA ALA A 527 16.18 32.02 -5.87
C ALA A 527 14.89 32.53 -6.54
N LEU A 528 13.81 31.75 -6.52
CA LEU A 528 12.51 32.19 -7.03
C LEU A 528 11.94 33.38 -6.25
N LEU A 529 12.09 33.41 -4.92
CA LEU A 529 11.56 34.49 -4.09
C LEU A 529 12.43 35.76 -4.15
N GLU A 530 13.75 35.64 -4.15
CA GLU A 530 14.68 36.78 -4.11
C GLU A 530 14.89 37.43 -5.49
N GLU A 531 15.04 36.63 -6.56
CA GLU A 531 15.39 37.15 -7.89
C GLU A 531 14.16 37.63 -8.68
N ALA A 532 13.01 36.97 -8.51
CA ALA A 532 11.80 37.39 -9.20
C ALA A 532 11.15 38.64 -8.58
N LYS A 533 11.43 38.96 -7.31
CA LYS A 533 10.90 40.12 -6.58
C LYS A 533 9.38 40.28 -6.78
N ASP A 534 8.91 41.42 -7.28
CA ASP A 534 7.47 41.69 -7.48
C ASP A 534 6.87 40.91 -8.67
N ARG A 535 7.68 40.21 -9.48
CA ARG A 535 7.20 39.41 -10.60
C ARG A 535 6.64 38.05 -10.18
N ILE A 536 6.99 37.55 -8.99
CA ILE A 536 6.50 36.25 -8.52
C ILE A 536 5.17 36.40 -7.80
N ASP A 537 4.18 35.62 -8.23
CA ASP A 537 2.94 35.47 -7.49
C ASP A 537 3.13 34.38 -6.43
N ILE A 538 3.51 34.81 -5.22
CA ILE A 538 3.75 33.93 -4.06
C ILE A 538 2.46 33.19 -3.66
N ASN A 539 1.30 33.76 -3.96
CA ASN A 539 -0.02 33.22 -3.65
C ASN A 539 -0.70 32.60 -4.89
N ALA A 540 0.06 32.34 -5.95
CA ALA A 540 -0.45 31.63 -7.11
C ALA A 540 -1.11 30.32 -6.66
N VAL A 541 -2.22 29.96 -7.30
CA VAL A 541 -2.95 28.73 -6.98
C VAL A 541 -2.84 27.69 -8.07
N ASP A 542 -2.75 26.41 -7.70
CA ASP A 542 -2.84 25.29 -8.64
C ASP A 542 -4.31 24.91 -8.97
N ASN A 543 -4.52 23.82 -9.72
CA ASN A 543 -5.88 23.37 -10.07
C ASN A 543 -6.72 22.93 -8.84
N HIS A 544 -6.10 22.75 -7.67
CA HIS A 544 -6.80 22.50 -6.41
C HIS A 544 -6.97 23.77 -5.58
N LEU A 545 -6.76 24.94 -6.17
CA LEU A 545 -6.72 26.23 -5.48
C LEU A 545 -5.68 26.28 -4.35
N SER A 546 -4.70 25.35 -4.32
CA SER A 546 -3.70 25.29 -3.26
C SER A 546 -2.60 26.30 -3.52
N THR A 547 -2.28 27.13 -2.52
CA THR A 547 -1.12 28.02 -2.56
C THR A 547 0.18 27.26 -2.22
N PRO A 548 1.36 27.82 -2.56
CA PRO A 548 2.64 27.26 -2.13
C PRO A 548 2.75 27.10 -0.62
N LEU A 549 2.16 28.00 0.18
CA LEU A 549 2.16 27.89 1.65
C LEU A 549 1.32 26.71 2.14
N ILE A 550 0.16 26.45 1.54
CA ILE A 550 -0.67 25.27 1.84
C ILE A 550 0.11 23.99 1.52
N LEU A 551 0.78 23.93 0.37
CA LEU A 551 1.63 22.79 0.02
C LEU A 551 2.82 22.60 0.99
N ALA A 552 3.46 23.70 1.40
CA ALA A 552 4.55 23.65 2.37
C ALA A 552 4.08 23.11 3.72
N ALA A 553 2.91 23.56 4.19
CA ALA A 553 2.30 23.10 5.41
C ALA A 553 1.87 21.63 5.33
N HIS A 554 1.24 21.21 4.23
CA HIS A 554 0.81 19.82 4.02
C HIS A 554 2.01 18.84 4.01
N HIS A 555 3.11 19.21 3.34
CA HIS A 555 4.29 18.35 3.23
C HIS A 555 5.31 18.50 4.38
N GLY A 556 5.08 19.39 5.36
CA GLY A 556 5.99 19.55 6.50
C GLY A 556 7.27 20.31 6.19
N MET A 557 7.26 21.18 5.19
CA MET A 557 8.45 21.90 4.71
C MET A 557 8.74 23.15 5.55
N GLY A 558 9.10 22.97 6.82
CA GLY A 558 9.14 24.08 7.80
C GLY A 558 10.07 25.25 7.46
N VAL A 559 11.22 25.00 6.84
CA VAL A 559 12.14 26.08 6.39
C VAL A 559 11.52 26.86 5.24
N ILE A 560 10.93 26.17 4.26
CA ILE A 560 10.28 26.77 3.10
C ILE A 560 9.02 27.53 3.52
N ALA A 561 8.20 26.95 4.41
CA ALA A 561 7.03 27.63 4.97
C ALA A 561 7.44 28.95 5.65
N ARG A 562 8.54 28.96 6.42
CA ARG A 562 9.10 30.19 6.99
C ARG A 562 9.50 31.20 5.92
N MET A 563 10.24 30.76 4.89
CA MET A 563 10.65 31.65 3.80
C MET A 563 9.45 32.28 3.10
N LEU A 564 8.40 31.51 2.82
CA LEU A 564 7.15 31.99 2.22
C LEU A 564 6.46 33.01 3.13
N MET A 565 6.34 32.72 4.44
CA MET A 565 5.77 33.64 5.42
C MET A 565 6.58 34.94 5.57
N ASP A 566 7.91 34.86 5.54
CA ASP A 566 8.78 36.04 5.63
C ASP A 566 8.67 36.93 4.37
N HIS A 567 8.31 36.35 3.22
CA HIS A 567 8.00 37.06 1.97
C HIS A 567 6.51 37.41 1.82
N LYS A 568 5.75 37.48 2.93
CA LYS A 568 4.33 37.89 2.96
C LYS A 568 3.37 37.00 2.14
N ALA A 569 3.60 35.69 2.11
CA ALA A 569 2.57 34.75 1.65
C ALA A 569 1.28 34.92 2.48
N ASP A 570 0.13 34.78 1.81
CA ASP A 570 -1.18 34.82 2.46
C ASP A 570 -1.34 33.60 3.37
N LEU A 571 -1.48 33.85 4.67
CA LEU A 571 -1.60 32.82 5.70
C LEU A 571 -2.98 32.15 5.70
N ASP A 572 -3.98 32.86 5.19
CA ASP A 572 -5.40 32.57 5.36
C ASP A 572 -6.08 32.10 4.06
N ALA A 573 -5.30 31.97 2.99
CA ALA A 573 -5.74 31.40 1.73
C ALA A 573 -6.33 30.00 1.93
N LYS A 574 -7.40 29.70 1.19
CA LYS A 574 -8.12 28.42 1.24
C LYS A 574 -7.97 27.68 -0.07
N ASP A 575 -7.75 26.37 0.01
CA ASP A 575 -7.82 25.51 -1.17
C ASP A 575 -9.27 25.19 -1.57
N LYS A 576 -9.44 24.34 -2.59
CA LYS A 576 -10.75 23.93 -3.11
C LYS A 576 -11.64 23.26 -2.06
N ASP A 577 -11.05 22.64 -1.04
CA ASP A 577 -11.73 21.90 0.01
C ASP A 577 -11.91 22.79 1.26
N GLY A 578 -11.52 24.07 1.17
CA GLY A 578 -11.61 25.06 2.25
C GLY A 578 -10.46 25.04 3.25
N TYR A 579 -9.39 24.26 2.98
CA TYR A 579 -8.30 24.05 3.92
C TYR A 579 -7.31 25.21 3.86
N THR A 580 -6.99 25.76 5.03
CA THR A 580 -5.90 26.73 5.20
C THR A 580 -4.56 26.01 5.43
N ALA A 581 -3.45 26.72 5.30
CA ALA A 581 -2.13 26.20 5.68
C ALA A 581 -2.10 25.76 7.15
N LEU A 582 -2.85 26.44 8.03
CA LEU A 582 -2.97 26.12 9.44
C LEU A 582 -3.64 24.76 9.66
N ARG A 583 -4.77 24.50 8.98
CA ARG A 583 -5.47 23.20 9.02
C ARG A 583 -4.64 22.06 8.44
N CYS A 584 -3.91 22.30 7.37
CA CYS A 584 -2.96 21.32 6.83
C CYS A 584 -1.85 21.00 7.83
N ALA A 585 -1.26 22.00 8.49
CA ALA A 585 -0.23 21.77 9.50
C ALA A 585 -0.76 20.97 10.71
N ALA A 586 -1.98 21.26 11.18
CA ALA A 586 -2.59 20.55 12.30
C ALA A 586 -2.93 19.09 11.96
N SER A 587 -3.52 18.85 10.78
CA SER A 587 -3.92 17.49 10.34
C SER A 587 -2.72 16.58 10.03
N GLN A 588 -1.60 17.14 9.59
CA GLN A 588 -0.40 16.39 9.19
C GLN A 588 0.68 16.32 10.30
N ASN A 589 0.36 16.75 11.52
CA ASN A 589 1.27 16.76 12.69
C ASN A 589 2.52 17.66 12.56
N HIS A 590 2.42 18.77 11.82
CA HIS A 590 3.56 19.68 11.62
C HIS A 590 3.57 20.79 12.66
N ARG A 591 3.81 20.43 13.93
CA ARG A 591 3.78 21.34 15.10
C ARG A 591 4.58 22.63 14.87
N ARG A 592 5.80 22.51 14.34
CA ARG A 592 6.70 23.66 14.12
C ARG A 592 6.12 24.67 13.13
N ILE A 593 5.42 24.19 12.11
CA ILE A 593 4.76 25.05 11.11
C ILE A 593 3.53 25.69 11.72
N LEU A 594 2.74 24.91 12.46
CA LEU A 594 1.57 25.40 13.18
C LEU A 594 1.92 26.54 14.15
N GLU A 595 2.93 26.35 15.00
CA GLU A 595 3.45 27.39 15.91
C GLU A 595 3.89 28.66 15.16
N LEU A 596 4.55 28.50 14.01
CA LEU A 596 5.01 29.63 13.20
C LEU A 596 3.85 30.39 12.56
N LEU A 597 2.83 29.69 12.06
CA LEU A 597 1.63 30.29 11.49
C LEU A 597 0.84 31.08 12.53
N ILE A 598 0.62 30.50 13.73
CA ILE A 598 -0.04 31.17 14.85
C ILE A 598 0.75 32.42 15.26
N LYS A 599 2.08 32.29 15.43
CA LYS A 599 2.95 33.41 15.78
C LYS A 599 2.94 34.54 14.73
N LYS A 600 2.74 34.20 13.45
CA LYS A 600 2.66 35.16 12.34
C LYS A 600 1.26 35.76 12.16
N GLY A 601 0.28 35.34 12.97
CA GLY A 601 -1.07 35.91 13.00
C GLY A 601 -2.05 35.26 12.03
N ALA A 602 -1.88 33.97 11.70
CA ALA A 602 -2.87 33.22 10.92
C ALA A 602 -4.22 33.17 11.66
N ASN A 603 -5.33 33.36 10.93
CA ASN A 603 -6.66 33.43 11.53
C ASN A 603 -7.19 32.04 11.89
N LEU A 604 -7.32 31.80 13.20
CA LEU A 604 -7.81 30.53 13.76
C LEU A 604 -9.28 30.26 13.38
N GLU A 605 -10.13 31.29 13.40
CA GLU A 605 -11.59 31.18 13.20
C GLU A 605 -11.98 30.72 11.79
N LEU A 606 -11.11 30.92 10.78
CA LEU A 606 -11.38 30.47 9.41
C LEU A 606 -11.51 28.95 9.29
N ASN A 607 -10.99 28.22 10.27
CA ASN A 607 -11.00 26.76 10.33
C ASN A 607 -12.15 26.21 11.17
N ARG A 608 -13.02 27.06 11.71
CA ARG A 608 -14.20 26.68 12.47
C ARG A 608 -15.40 26.49 11.53
N THR A 609 -15.49 25.33 10.89
CA THR A 609 -16.62 25.00 10.01
C THR A 609 -17.60 24.06 10.71
N PRO A 610 -18.87 23.98 10.25
CA PRO A 610 -19.83 23.00 10.76
C PRO A 610 -19.29 21.57 10.69
N ASP A 611 -18.54 21.23 9.65
CA ASP A 611 -18.01 19.88 9.46
C ASP A 611 -16.81 19.60 10.38
N TRP A 612 -15.89 20.57 10.51
CA TRP A 612 -14.59 20.37 11.12
C TRP A 612 -14.03 21.66 11.73
N THR A 613 -13.46 21.55 12.93
CA THR A 613 -12.56 22.54 13.52
C THR A 613 -11.09 22.15 13.35
N LEU A 614 -10.18 23.09 13.66
CA LEU A 614 -8.75 22.81 13.73
C LEU A 614 -8.44 21.75 14.78
N LEU A 615 -9.10 21.87 15.95
CA LEU A 615 -8.98 20.91 17.05
C LEU A 615 -9.51 19.53 16.66
N SER A 616 -10.73 19.43 16.11
CA SER A 616 -11.30 18.13 15.71
C SER A 616 -10.45 17.46 14.62
N SER A 617 -9.86 18.24 13.70
CA SER A 617 -8.97 17.71 12.67
C SER A 617 -7.70 17.08 13.27
N ALA A 618 -7.10 17.71 14.28
CA ALA A 618 -5.93 17.15 14.98
C ALA A 618 -6.31 15.90 15.81
N VAL A 619 -7.49 15.90 16.41
CA VAL A 619 -8.01 14.77 17.20
C VAL A 619 -8.23 13.55 16.33
N THR A 620 -8.94 13.67 15.20
CA THR A 620 -9.25 12.51 14.34
C THR A 620 -7.99 11.87 13.76
N GLN A 621 -6.99 12.68 13.42
CA GLN A 621 -5.70 12.19 12.93
C GLN A 621 -4.82 11.61 14.05
N GLY A 622 -5.07 11.96 15.31
CA GLY A 622 -4.41 11.36 16.46
C GLY A 622 -3.13 12.08 16.89
N HIS A 623 -3.10 13.41 16.87
CA HIS A 623 -1.89 14.20 17.15
C HIS A 623 -1.95 14.91 18.52
N PRO A 624 -1.58 14.25 19.64
CA PRO A 624 -1.77 14.78 20.99
C PRO A 624 -0.98 16.07 21.26
N GLN A 625 0.22 16.23 20.67
CA GLN A 625 1.02 17.45 20.84
C GLN A 625 0.40 18.67 20.13
N ILE A 626 -0.31 18.44 19.02
CA ILE A 626 -1.07 19.48 18.33
C ILE A 626 -2.32 19.81 19.14
N VAL A 627 -3.06 18.81 19.61
CA VAL A 627 -4.25 19.00 20.45
C VAL A 627 -3.89 19.81 21.70
N SER A 628 -2.82 19.46 22.42
CA SER A 628 -2.37 20.20 23.60
C SER A 628 -2.02 21.66 23.28
N LEU A 629 -1.44 21.94 22.12
CA LEU A 629 -1.15 23.31 21.71
C LEU A 629 -2.45 24.07 21.41
N LEU A 630 -3.37 23.45 20.65
CA LEU A 630 -4.63 24.09 20.26
C LEU A 630 -5.54 24.36 21.46
N LEU A 631 -5.54 23.51 22.49
CA LEU A 631 -6.30 23.78 23.72
C LEU A 631 -5.88 25.06 24.45
N HIS A 632 -4.63 25.52 24.27
CA HIS A 632 -4.17 26.78 24.86
C HIS A 632 -4.45 28.00 23.98
N GLU A 633 -4.63 27.79 22.68
CA GLU A 633 -4.77 28.86 21.69
C GLU A 633 -6.22 29.04 21.20
N THR A 634 -7.12 28.07 21.45
CA THR A 634 -8.52 28.11 21.00
C THR A 634 -9.50 27.70 22.09
N ASP A 635 -10.67 28.35 22.09
CA ASP A 635 -11.80 28.04 23.00
C ASP A 635 -12.79 27.01 22.40
N GLU A 636 -12.37 26.27 21.36
CA GLU A 636 -13.24 25.41 20.54
C GLU A 636 -13.48 24.00 21.13
N VAL A 637 -12.98 23.71 22.32
CA VAL A 637 -13.04 22.36 22.92
C VAL A 637 -14.46 21.79 23.01
N ASN A 638 -15.45 22.67 23.17
CA ASN A 638 -16.87 22.33 23.28
C ASN A 638 -17.67 22.62 22.00
N TYR A 639 -17.02 23.02 20.91
CA TYR A 639 -17.70 23.27 19.66
C TYR A 639 -18.25 21.96 19.07
N VAL A 640 -19.51 21.99 18.65
CA VAL A 640 -20.19 20.84 18.06
C VAL A 640 -20.07 20.93 16.55
N THR A 641 -19.38 19.97 15.95
CA THR A 641 -19.38 19.78 14.49
C THR A 641 -20.47 18.79 14.08
N GLU A 642 -20.64 18.54 12.78
CA GLU A 642 -21.45 17.43 12.27
C GLU A 642 -21.02 16.07 12.84
N HIS A 643 -19.76 15.96 13.27
CA HIS A 643 -19.18 14.78 13.91
C HIS A 643 -19.12 14.88 15.43
N GLY A 644 -19.86 15.80 16.04
CA GLY A 644 -19.90 16.01 17.49
C GLY A 644 -18.77 16.89 18.03
N THR A 645 -18.57 16.88 19.34
CA THR A 645 -17.45 17.62 19.96
C THR A 645 -16.10 16.95 19.68
N ALA A 646 -15.01 17.67 19.91
CA ALA A 646 -13.66 17.12 19.82
C ALA A 646 -13.49 15.85 20.69
N LEU A 647 -14.09 15.82 21.88
CA LEU A 647 -14.08 14.65 22.75
C LEU A 647 -14.83 13.46 22.13
N MET A 648 -16.01 13.69 21.53
CA MET A 648 -16.76 12.63 20.84
C MET A 648 -15.99 12.07 19.64
N CYS A 649 -15.33 12.94 18.87
CA CYS A 649 -14.43 12.49 17.81
C CYS A 649 -13.30 11.62 18.36
N ALA A 650 -12.66 12.01 19.47
CA ALA A 650 -11.61 11.21 20.08
C ALA A 650 -12.10 9.80 20.45
N ILE A 651 -13.34 9.70 20.96
CA ILE A 651 -13.97 8.42 21.34
C ILE A 651 -14.29 7.59 20.07
N ARG A 652 -14.99 8.15 19.08
CA ARG A 652 -15.37 7.47 17.81
C ARG A 652 -14.16 6.93 17.05
N TYR A 653 -13.09 7.73 16.98
CA TYR A 653 -11.85 7.36 16.29
C TYR A 653 -10.84 6.63 17.20
N LYS A 654 -11.27 6.19 18.39
CA LYS A 654 -10.51 5.34 19.34
C LYS A 654 -9.16 5.92 19.74
N LYS A 655 -9.08 7.24 19.90
CA LYS A 655 -7.88 8.00 20.29
C LYS A 655 -7.83 8.18 21.81
N LYS A 656 -7.52 7.09 22.54
CA LYS A 656 -7.60 7.06 24.02
C LYS A 656 -6.77 8.13 24.72
N ASP A 657 -5.53 8.34 24.29
CA ASP A 657 -4.64 9.34 24.92
C ASP A 657 -5.17 10.77 24.77
N ILE A 658 -5.79 11.05 23.62
CA ILE A 658 -6.39 12.36 23.32
C ILE A 658 -7.71 12.50 24.06
N ALA A 659 -8.53 11.44 24.11
CA ALA A 659 -9.75 11.44 24.91
C ALA A 659 -9.43 11.73 26.38
N TRP A 660 -8.40 11.10 26.94
CA TRP A 660 -7.94 11.38 28.31
C TRP A 660 -7.55 12.84 28.53
N LEU A 661 -6.80 13.42 27.58
CA LEU A 661 -6.40 14.82 27.62
C LEU A 661 -7.60 15.78 27.48
N LEU A 662 -8.58 15.45 26.65
CA LEU A 662 -9.78 16.26 26.45
C LEU A 662 -10.76 16.18 27.61
N VAL A 663 -10.87 15.05 28.32
CA VAL A 663 -11.77 14.91 29.48
C VAL A 663 -11.47 15.94 30.57
N GLN A 664 -10.22 16.37 30.72
CA GLN A 664 -9.83 17.38 31.71
C GLN A 664 -10.20 18.82 31.32
N ASN A 665 -10.51 19.08 30.04
CA ASN A 665 -10.69 20.43 29.49
C ASN A 665 -12.06 20.64 28.84
N ALA A 666 -12.78 19.57 28.48
CA ALA A 666 -14.06 19.61 27.78
C ALA A 666 -15.25 19.51 28.75
N ASN A 667 -16.36 20.14 28.38
CA ASN A 667 -17.65 19.88 28.98
C ASN A 667 -18.19 18.54 28.46
N LEU A 668 -18.31 17.56 29.36
CA LEU A 668 -18.67 16.18 29.05
C LEU A 668 -20.14 16.00 28.65
N ASP A 669 -20.99 16.97 29.01
CA ASP A 669 -22.45 16.92 28.85
C ASP A 669 -22.94 17.64 27.58
N VAL A 670 -22.04 18.16 26.75
CA VAL A 670 -22.43 18.75 25.46
C VAL A 670 -22.98 17.64 24.57
N ALA A 671 -24.17 17.85 24.01
CA ALA A 671 -24.81 16.92 23.09
C ALA A 671 -24.50 17.30 21.63
N ASP A 672 -24.35 16.30 20.77
CA ASP A 672 -24.23 16.50 19.32
C ASP A 672 -25.61 16.66 18.66
N ASN A 673 -25.64 16.66 17.31
CA ASN A 673 -26.86 16.82 16.53
C ASN A 673 -27.88 15.68 16.72
N THR A 674 -27.47 14.50 17.22
CA THR A 674 -28.39 13.40 17.56
C THR A 674 -28.84 13.45 19.02
N GLY A 675 -28.38 14.45 19.78
CA GLY A 675 -28.60 14.57 21.21
C GLY A 675 -27.63 13.69 22.04
N ASP A 676 -26.66 13.05 21.41
CA ASP A 676 -25.76 12.15 22.13
C ASP A 676 -24.65 12.94 22.81
N THR A 677 -24.40 12.64 24.08
CA THR A 677 -23.25 13.14 24.85
C THR A 677 -22.02 12.24 24.64
N ALA A 678 -20.85 12.68 25.12
CA ALA A 678 -19.63 11.85 25.08
C ALA A 678 -19.84 10.47 25.75
N LEU A 679 -20.66 10.41 26.80
CA LEU A 679 -21.01 9.16 27.49
C LEU A 679 -21.82 8.22 26.58
N HIS A 680 -22.82 8.73 25.85
CA HIS A 680 -23.58 7.93 24.88
C HIS A 680 -22.67 7.33 23.80
N VAL A 681 -21.76 8.14 23.26
CA VAL A 681 -20.78 7.69 22.26
C VAL A 681 -19.85 6.62 22.83
N ALA A 682 -19.33 6.80 24.05
CA ALA A 682 -18.45 5.82 24.69
C ALA A 682 -19.14 4.47 24.95
N VAL A 683 -20.43 4.49 25.30
CA VAL A 683 -21.24 3.27 25.47
C VAL A 683 -21.44 2.55 24.14
N ARG A 684 -21.74 3.27 23.05
CA ARG A 684 -21.88 2.66 21.71
C ARG A 684 -20.59 2.06 21.18
N GLU A 685 -19.45 2.68 21.47
CA GLU A 685 -18.12 2.14 21.13
C GLU A 685 -17.68 1.00 22.06
N GLU A 686 -18.49 0.67 23.08
CA GLU A 686 -18.25 -0.39 24.06
C GLU A 686 -16.94 -0.22 24.86
N ASP A 687 -16.42 1.01 24.99
CA ASP A 687 -15.17 1.26 25.70
C ASP A 687 -15.42 1.46 27.20
N LYS A 688 -15.42 0.34 27.94
CA LYS A 688 -15.55 0.31 29.40
C LYS A 688 -14.62 1.30 30.12
N SER A 689 -13.39 1.49 29.63
CA SER A 689 -12.40 2.34 30.30
C SER A 689 -12.75 3.81 30.14
N LEU A 690 -13.21 4.21 28.95
CA LEU A 690 -13.68 5.57 28.70
C LEU A 690 -15.01 5.86 29.40
N VAL A 691 -15.93 4.90 29.44
CA VAL A 691 -17.17 5.04 30.22
C VAL A 691 -16.85 5.30 31.70
N TRP A 692 -15.98 4.49 32.30
CA TRP A 692 -15.56 4.70 33.69
C TRP A 692 -14.89 6.07 33.88
N LEU A 693 -13.95 6.44 33.00
CA LEU A 693 -13.25 7.72 33.07
C LEU A 693 -14.19 8.93 32.98
N LEU A 694 -15.14 8.91 32.03
CA LEU A 694 -16.11 9.99 31.86
C LEU A 694 -16.97 10.17 33.12
N LEU A 695 -17.41 9.08 33.72
CA LEU A 695 -18.23 9.11 34.94
C LEU A 695 -17.43 9.56 36.16
N GLU A 696 -16.18 9.11 36.33
CA GLU A 696 -15.30 9.63 37.39
C GLU A 696 -15.00 11.11 37.22
N SER A 697 -15.00 11.60 35.97
CA SER A 697 -14.77 13.01 35.65
C SER A 697 -16.05 13.86 35.68
N GLY A 698 -17.17 13.30 36.16
CA GLY A 698 -18.41 14.03 36.40
C GLY A 698 -19.40 14.08 35.23
N ALA A 699 -19.25 13.24 34.20
CA ALA A 699 -20.27 13.11 33.16
C ALA A 699 -21.59 12.63 33.77
N LYS A 700 -22.68 13.30 33.43
CA LYS A 700 -23.99 12.95 33.98
C LYS A 700 -24.54 11.68 33.29
N THR A 701 -25.26 10.85 34.04
CA THR A 701 -25.88 9.59 33.58
C THR A 701 -27.31 9.76 33.11
N THR A 702 -27.94 10.91 33.40
CA THR A 702 -29.38 11.16 33.24
C THR A 702 -29.76 11.79 31.89
N GLN A 703 -28.79 12.17 31.06
CA GLN A 703 -29.07 12.84 29.78
C GLN A 703 -29.71 11.86 28.83
N GLN A 704 -30.73 12.34 28.14
CA GLN A 704 -31.41 11.63 27.07
C GLN A 704 -31.02 12.27 25.74
N ASN A 705 -30.77 11.42 24.74
CA ASN A 705 -30.61 11.88 23.36
C ASN A 705 -31.96 12.22 22.72
N ASN A 706 -31.98 12.56 21.42
CA ASN A 706 -33.21 12.95 20.74
C ASN A 706 -34.29 11.85 20.72
N ALA A 707 -33.90 10.57 20.87
CA ALA A 707 -34.80 9.43 20.97
C ALA A 707 -35.26 9.14 22.42
N GLY A 708 -34.85 9.95 23.40
CA GLY A 708 -35.15 9.71 24.82
C GLY A 708 -34.24 8.66 25.48
N LEU A 709 -33.22 8.16 24.76
CA LEU A 709 -32.36 7.10 25.27
C LEU A 709 -31.27 7.69 26.17
N THR A 710 -31.11 7.14 27.35
CA THR A 710 -29.97 7.39 28.25
C THR A 710 -28.81 6.46 27.92
N ALA A 711 -27.63 6.72 28.49
CA ALA A 711 -26.49 5.82 28.41
C ALA A 711 -26.82 4.37 28.88
N LEU A 712 -27.71 4.23 29.87
CA LEU A 712 -28.15 2.92 30.36
C LEU A 712 -29.04 2.18 29.35
N HIS A 713 -29.89 2.89 28.60
CA HIS A 713 -30.67 2.27 27.51
C HIS A 713 -29.75 1.69 26.43
N LEU A 714 -28.74 2.44 26.00
CA LEU A 714 -27.77 1.98 24.99
C LEU A 714 -26.92 0.80 25.51
N ALA A 715 -26.52 0.83 26.78
CA ALA A 715 -25.78 -0.27 27.41
C ALA A 715 -26.66 -1.53 27.54
N ALA A 716 -27.95 -1.35 27.84
CA ALA A 716 -28.92 -2.44 27.87
C ALA A 716 -29.16 -3.03 26.48
N GLU A 717 -29.24 -2.19 25.43
CA GLU A 717 -29.40 -2.64 24.05
C GLU A 717 -28.22 -3.47 23.55
N SER A 718 -26.99 -3.04 23.88
CA SER A 718 -25.75 -3.71 23.47
C SER A 718 -25.44 -4.98 24.25
N GLY A 719 -26.13 -5.24 25.37
CA GLY A 719 -25.94 -6.44 26.20
C GLY A 719 -24.63 -6.46 27.00
N LYS A 720 -23.92 -5.33 27.10
CA LYS A 720 -22.59 -5.27 27.72
C LYS A 720 -22.70 -5.12 29.24
N ARG A 721 -22.90 -6.24 29.93
CA ARG A 721 -23.02 -6.32 31.40
C ARG A 721 -22.00 -5.45 32.17
N PRO A 722 -20.69 -5.43 31.85
CA PRO A 722 -19.73 -4.62 32.60
C PRO A 722 -19.95 -3.10 32.48
N ILE A 723 -20.50 -2.62 31.37
CA ILE A 723 -20.81 -1.20 31.16
C ILE A 723 -22.09 -0.84 31.91
N VAL A 724 -23.11 -1.71 31.84
CA VAL A 724 -24.34 -1.58 32.63
C VAL A 724 -24.02 -1.51 34.13
N GLU A 725 -23.15 -2.40 34.62
CA GLU A 725 -22.72 -2.43 36.01
C GLU A 725 -22.09 -1.10 36.46
N ILE A 726 -21.15 -0.56 35.67
CA ILE A 726 -20.54 0.74 35.96
C ILE A 726 -21.57 1.87 35.99
N LEU A 727 -22.49 1.92 35.01
CA LEU A 727 -23.50 2.98 34.94
C LEU A 727 -24.42 2.96 36.16
N ILE A 728 -24.87 1.78 36.58
CA ILE A 728 -25.71 1.63 37.79
C ILE A 728 -24.93 2.00 39.05
N ASP A 729 -23.69 1.54 39.18
CA ASP A 729 -22.83 1.87 40.33
C ASP A 729 -22.55 3.38 40.43
N LYS A 730 -22.63 4.10 39.29
CA LYS A 730 -22.52 5.56 39.20
C LYS A 730 -23.88 6.29 39.23
N GLY A 731 -24.94 5.61 39.63
CA GLY A 731 -26.25 6.23 39.88
C GLY A 731 -27.08 6.49 38.63
N ALA A 732 -26.92 5.70 37.56
CA ALA A 732 -27.86 5.74 36.44
C ALA A 732 -29.28 5.35 36.88
N GLU A 733 -30.27 6.12 36.44
CA GLU A 733 -31.69 5.86 36.71
C GLU A 733 -32.17 4.61 35.97
N LEU A 734 -32.73 3.65 36.71
CA LEU A 734 -33.21 2.36 36.16
C LEU A 734 -34.55 2.48 35.43
N GLU A 735 -35.35 3.50 35.77
CA GLU A 735 -36.74 3.66 35.32
C GLU A 735 -36.93 4.81 34.32
N SER A 736 -35.83 5.36 33.78
CA SER A 736 -35.92 6.34 32.70
C SER A 736 -36.64 5.72 31.50
N ARG A 737 -37.47 6.52 30.81
CA ARG A 737 -38.27 6.06 29.66
C ARG A 737 -37.86 6.75 28.37
N GLU A 738 -37.68 5.99 27.31
CA GLU A 738 -37.41 6.52 25.96
C GLU A 738 -38.68 7.06 25.27
N HIS A 739 -38.51 7.86 24.21
CA HIS A 739 -39.60 8.67 23.63
C HIS A 739 -40.57 7.90 22.71
N HIS A 740 -40.16 6.79 22.10
CA HIS A 740 -40.93 6.09 21.08
C HIS A 740 -42.02 5.19 21.69
N ASP A 741 -41.61 4.22 22.51
CA ASP A 741 -42.49 3.22 23.11
C ASP A 741 -42.55 3.38 24.64
N GLY A 742 -41.89 4.37 25.26
CA GLY A 742 -41.85 4.51 26.71
C GLY A 742 -41.10 3.38 27.42
N GLN A 743 -40.18 2.71 26.73
CA GLN A 743 -39.44 1.56 27.26
C GLN A 743 -38.41 1.99 28.29
N THR A 744 -38.25 1.18 29.34
CA THR A 744 -37.13 1.29 30.30
C THR A 744 -35.93 0.47 29.82
N PRO A 745 -34.72 0.65 30.38
CA PRO A 745 -33.58 -0.21 30.08
C PRO A 745 -33.86 -1.71 30.27
N LEU A 746 -34.70 -2.08 31.23
CA LEU A 746 -35.12 -3.47 31.44
C LEU A 746 -35.97 -4.00 30.28
N HIS A 747 -36.88 -3.19 29.74
CA HIS A 747 -37.65 -3.53 28.53
C HIS A 747 -36.74 -3.81 27.35
N ILE A 748 -35.75 -2.93 27.11
CA ILE A 748 -34.81 -3.08 25.99
C ILE A 748 -33.95 -4.34 26.18
N ALA A 749 -33.38 -4.55 27.37
CA ALA A 749 -32.57 -5.74 27.65
C ALA A 749 -33.38 -7.04 27.47
N ALA A 750 -34.64 -7.04 27.92
CA ALA A 750 -35.55 -8.17 27.78
C ALA A 750 -35.92 -8.42 26.31
N SER A 751 -36.23 -7.36 25.57
CA SER A 751 -36.53 -7.38 24.14
C SER A 751 -35.37 -7.87 23.28
N LYS A 752 -34.12 -7.75 23.74
CA LYS A 752 -32.93 -8.24 23.00
C LYS A 752 -32.40 -9.59 23.50
N GLY A 753 -33.01 -10.14 24.56
CA GLY A 753 -32.62 -11.44 25.12
C GLY A 753 -31.35 -11.42 25.97
N HIS A 754 -30.92 -10.24 26.46
CA HIS A 754 -29.70 -10.09 27.23
C HIS A 754 -29.89 -10.49 28.70
N HIS A 755 -30.20 -11.77 28.94
CA HIS A 755 -30.52 -12.35 30.26
C HIS A 755 -29.53 -11.98 31.39
N LEU A 756 -28.22 -11.84 31.12
CA LEU A 756 -27.24 -11.41 32.13
C LEU A 756 -27.40 -9.92 32.52
N VAL A 757 -27.79 -9.07 31.58
CA VAL A 757 -28.11 -7.66 31.84
C VAL A 757 -29.45 -7.55 32.54
N VAL A 758 -30.46 -8.32 32.12
CA VAL A 758 -31.76 -8.42 32.79
C VAL A 758 -31.58 -8.85 34.24
N ARG A 759 -30.77 -9.88 34.50
CA ARG A 759 -30.43 -10.33 35.86
C ARG A 759 -29.87 -9.19 36.70
N LEU A 760 -28.88 -8.49 36.15
CA LEU A 760 -28.23 -7.38 36.84
C LEU A 760 -29.22 -6.24 37.14
N LEU A 761 -30.03 -5.82 36.17
CA LEU A 761 -31.01 -4.74 36.38
C LEU A 761 -32.04 -5.11 37.48
N VAL A 762 -32.56 -6.33 37.45
CA VAL A 762 -33.50 -6.84 38.46
C VAL A 762 -32.84 -6.95 39.83
N ASP A 763 -31.61 -7.49 39.91
CA ASP A 763 -30.84 -7.59 41.16
C ASP A 763 -30.55 -6.20 41.77
N ARG A 764 -30.56 -5.14 40.96
CA ARG A 764 -30.36 -3.74 41.38
C ARG A 764 -31.66 -2.97 41.61
N GLY A 765 -32.81 -3.65 41.56
CA GLY A 765 -34.11 -3.09 41.93
C GLY A 765 -34.90 -2.44 40.79
N ALA A 766 -34.61 -2.77 39.52
CA ALA A 766 -35.46 -2.35 38.41
C ALA A 766 -36.88 -2.95 38.53
N GLU A 767 -37.91 -2.17 38.17
CA GLU A 767 -39.31 -2.58 38.26
C GLU A 767 -39.62 -3.70 37.24
N LEU A 768 -39.81 -4.91 37.74
CA LEU A 768 -40.03 -6.14 36.96
C LEU A 768 -41.23 -6.05 36.01
N ASP A 769 -42.31 -5.41 36.45
CA ASP A 769 -43.60 -5.33 35.75
C ASP A 769 -43.92 -3.91 35.27
N ALA A 770 -42.90 -3.05 35.14
CA ALA A 770 -43.05 -1.73 34.53
C ALA A 770 -43.72 -1.87 33.16
N LYS A 771 -44.62 -0.96 32.82
CA LYS A 771 -45.35 -0.98 31.54
C LYS A 771 -44.80 0.07 30.58
N ASP A 772 -44.54 -0.36 29.34
CA ASP A 772 -44.26 0.52 28.21
C ASP A 772 -45.53 1.27 27.75
N GLY A 773 -45.39 2.14 26.76
CA GLY A 773 -46.45 2.92 26.12
C GLY A 773 -47.56 2.09 25.46
N ARG A 774 -47.35 0.81 25.20
CA ARG A 774 -48.39 -0.16 24.75
C ARG A 774 -48.95 -0.99 25.91
N GLY A 775 -48.42 -0.82 27.11
CA GLY A 775 -48.76 -1.59 28.30
C GLY A 775 -47.99 -2.91 28.41
N PHE A 776 -46.99 -3.16 27.56
CA PHE A 776 -46.16 -4.37 27.65
C PHE A 776 -45.18 -4.26 28.80
N THR A 777 -45.01 -5.36 29.52
CA THR A 777 -43.97 -5.53 30.53
C THR A 777 -42.69 -6.09 29.89
N PRO A 778 -41.53 -6.08 30.58
CA PRO A 778 -40.33 -6.76 30.11
C PRO A 778 -40.57 -8.23 29.75
N LEU A 779 -41.44 -8.93 30.51
CA LEU A 779 -41.82 -10.31 30.21
C LEU A 779 -42.54 -10.44 28.86
N HIS A 780 -43.46 -9.55 28.52
CA HIS A 780 -44.12 -9.54 27.21
C HIS A 780 -43.11 -9.39 26.06
N LEU A 781 -42.10 -8.53 26.22
CA LEU A 781 -41.11 -8.29 25.17
C LEU A 781 -40.14 -9.47 25.02
N ALA A 782 -39.75 -10.11 26.13
CA ALA A 782 -38.93 -11.32 26.11
C ALA A 782 -39.67 -12.49 25.45
N THR A 783 -40.97 -12.66 25.73
CA THR A 783 -41.77 -13.75 25.18
C THR A 783 -42.09 -13.53 23.71
N ARG A 784 -42.45 -12.30 23.32
CA ARG A 784 -42.72 -11.91 21.93
C ARG A 784 -41.54 -12.09 20.99
N ASN A 785 -40.33 -11.87 21.50
CA ASN A 785 -39.12 -11.97 20.68
C ASN A 785 -38.41 -13.33 20.82
N GLY A 786 -39.02 -14.30 21.51
CA GLY A 786 -38.52 -15.67 21.56
C GLY A 786 -37.26 -15.85 22.40
N HIS A 787 -37.17 -15.24 23.60
CA HIS A 787 -35.98 -15.32 24.46
C HIS A 787 -36.24 -16.21 25.70
N PRO A 788 -36.02 -17.53 25.63
CA PRO A 788 -36.41 -18.46 26.69
C PRO A 788 -35.62 -18.27 27.99
N GLU A 789 -34.30 -18.04 27.94
CA GLU A 789 -33.48 -17.84 29.15
C GLU A 789 -33.88 -16.56 29.89
N THR A 790 -34.21 -15.51 29.13
CA THR A 790 -34.67 -14.24 29.70
C THR A 790 -36.07 -14.40 30.29
N THR A 791 -36.94 -15.14 29.61
CA THR A 791 -38.30 -15.45 30.08
C THR A 791 -38.27 -16.25 31.38
N GLN A 792 -37.52 -17.35 31.42
CA GLN A 792 -37.32 -18.16 32.63
C GLN A 792 -36.74 -17.35 33.78
N LEU A 793 -35.76 -16.48 33.48
CA LEU A 793 -35.19 -15.59 34.48
C LEU A 793 -36.25 -14.65 35.06
N LEU A 794 -37.00 -13.91 34.23
CA LEU A 794 -38.05 -12.99 34.70
C LEU A 794 -39.13 -13.72 35.52
N LEU A 795 -39.58 -14.89 35.07
CA LEU A 795 -40.53 -15.73 35.82
C LEU A 795 -39.96 -16.18 37.17
N SER A 796 -38.69 -16.63 37.22
CA SER A 796 -38.03 -17.04 38.46
C SER A 796 -37.85 -15.90 39.47
N ARG A 797 -37.92 -14.65 39.01
CA ARG A 797 -37.83 -13.43 39.82
C ARG A 797 -39.20 -12.86 40.20
N GLY A 798 -40.28 -13.55 39.84
CA GLY A 798 -41.64 -13.19 40.24
C GLY A 798 -42.32 -12.15 39.35
N ALA A 799 -41.89 -11.99 38.10
CA ALA A 799 -42.64 -11.19 37.13
C ALA A 799 -44.08 -11.69 36.99
N ASP A 800 -45.04 -10.78 36.84
CA ASP A 800 -46.44 -11.14 36.67
C ASP A 800 -46.67 -11.81 35.31
N LYS A 801 -46.71 -13.14 35.34
CA LYS A 801 -46.98 -14.01 34.17
C LYS A 801 -48.35 -13.77 33.54
N ASN A 802 -49.29 -13.14 34.24
CA ASN A 802 -50.64 -12.83 33.77
C ASN A 802 -50.84 -11.31 33.51
N ALA A 803 -49.77 -10.51 33.51
CA ALA A 803 -49.85 -9.08 33.29
C ALA A 803 -50.57 -8.75 31.98
N ARG A 804 -51.45 -7.75 31.99
CA ARG A 804 -52.23 -7.33 30.81
C ARG A 804 -51.69 -6.05 30.18
N SER A 805 -51.50 -6.09 28.87
CA SER A 805 -51.22 -4.91 28.02
C SER A 805 -52.47 -4.03 27.81
N LYS A 806 -52.33 -2.91 27.08
CA LYS A 806 -53.48 -2.05 26.74
C LYS A 806 -54.53 -2.76 25.87
N LEU A 807 -54.11 -3.78 25.11
CA LEU A 807 -55.00 -4.63 24.31
C LEU A 807 -55.52 -5.85 25.09
N GLY A 808 -55.23 -5.96 26.39
CA GLY A 808 -55.59 -7.12 27.20
C GLY A 808 -54.71 -8.35 27.00
N LEU A 809 -53.73 -8.28 26.09
CA LEU A 809 -52.80 -9.38 25.84
C LEU A 809 -51.94 -9.65 27.07
N THR A 810 -51.77 -10.94 27.38
CA THR A 810 -50.83 -11.47 28.37
C THR A 810 -49.52 -11.94 27.70
N PRO A 811 -48.44 -12.21 28.45
CA PRO A 811 -47.21 -12.77 27.88
C PRO A 811 -47.41 -14.07 27.08
N LEU A 812 -48.43 -14.86 27.43
CA LEU A 812 -48.81 -16.08 26.72
C LEU A 812 -49.39 -15.80 25.33
N HIS A 813 -50.19 -14.73 25.17
CA HIS A 813 -50.78 -14.35 23.87
C HIS A 813 -49.73 -13.98 22.83
N VAL A 814 -48.63 -13.39 23.27
CA VAL A 814 -47.56 -12.91 22.38
C VAL A 814 -46.42 -13.91 22.23
N ALA A 815 -46.47 -15.07 22.88
CA ALA A 815 -45.41 -16.07 22.82
C ALA A 815 -45.31 -16.70 21.42
N THR A 816 -44.16 -16.54 20.76
CA THR A 816 -43.95 -17.04 19.39
C THR A 816 -43.12 -18.32 19.31
N ASP A 817 -42.33 -18.61 20.35
CA ASP A 817 -41.36 -19.71 20.39
C ASP A 817 -41.85 -20.83 21.31
N THR A 818 -41.64 -22.10 20.93
CA THR A 818 -42.14 -23.26 21.69
C THR A 818 -41.42 -23.45 23.02
N ALA A 819 -40.14 -23.08 23.15
CA ALA A 819 -39.42 -23.16 24.42
C ALA A 819 -39.87 -22.06 25.39
N VAL A 820 -40.13 -20.85 24.89
CA VAL A 820 -40.77 -19.77 25.66
C VAL A 820 -42.16 -20.19 26.11
N LEU A 821 -42.97 -20.76 25.20
CA LEU A 821 -44.31 -21.25 25.48
C LEU A 821 -44.28 -22.33 26.56
N SER A 822 -43.36 -23.30 26.47
CA SER A 822 -43.16 -24.31 27.53
C SER A 822 -42.87 -23.64 28.86
N ALA A 823 -41.91 -22.72 28.91
CA ALA A 823 -41.51 -22.06 30.14
C ALA A 823 -42.67 -21.29 30.81
N LEU A 824 -43.53 -20.64 30.02
CA LEU A 824 -44.73 -19.96 30.53
C LEU A 824 -45.74 -20.98 31.07
N LEU A 825 -46.05 -22.04 30.33
CA LEU A 825 -46.99 -23.07 30.74
C LEU A 825 -46.51 -23.84 31.98
N ASP A 826 -45.22 -24.19 32.04
CA ASP A 826 -44.59 -24.86 33.18
C ASP A 826 -44.58 -23.96 34.44
N SER A 827 -44.64 -22.64 34.27
CA SER A 827 -44.79 -21.69 35.37
C SER A 827 -46.22 -21.61 35.93
N GLY A 828 -47.18 -22.30 35.31
CA GLY A 828 -48.61 -22.29 35.66
C GLY A 828 -49.31 -20.99 35.29
N VAL A 829 -48.98 -20.40 34.14
CA VAL A 829 -49.68 -19.23 33.59
C VAL A 829 -51.16 -19.57 33.33
N ASP A 830 -52.05 -18.59 33.50
CA ASP A 830 -53.48 -18.79 33.26
C ASP A 830 -53.77 -18.63 31.76
N ALA A 831 -54.04 -19.74 31.08
CA ALA A 831 -54.33 -19.79 29.65
C ALA A 831 -55.79 -19.40 29.31
N SER A 832 -56.68 -19.32 30.31
CA SER A 832 -58.09 -18.95 30.16
C SER A 832 -58.30 -17.46 29.91
N ILE A 833 -57.31 -16.64 30.28
CA ILE A 833 -57.40 -15.19 30.20
C ILE A 833 -57.55 -14.77 28.73
N GLY A 834 -58.63 -14.08 28.40
CA GLY A 834 -58.85 -13.47 27.09
C GLY A 834 -58.30 -12.06 26.96
N ASP A 835 -57.99 -11.63 25.74
CA ASP A 835 -57.68 -10.24 25.41
C ASP A 835 -58.91 -9.32 25.55
N ASN A 836 -58.85 -8.07 25.06
CA ASN A 836 -60.01 -7.16 25.14
C ASN A 836 -61.24 -7.63 24.34
N ASN A 837 -61.05 -8.56 23.38
CA ASN A 837 -62.11 -9.19 22.60
C ASN A 837 -62.39 -10.61 23.12
N GLN A 838 -61.99 -10.92 24.36
CA GLN A 838 -62.14 -12.23 25.00
C GLN A 838 -61.42 -13.39 24.27
N ARG A 839 -60.49 -13.09 23.36
CA ARG A 839 -59.72 -14.13 22.67
C ARG A 839 -58.59 -14.62 23.56
N THR A 840 -58.62 -15.92 23.89
CA THR A 840 -57.56 -16.58 24.64
C THR A 840 -56.29 -16.78 23.80
N ALA A 841 -55.19 -17.23 24.43
CA ALA A 841 -53.96 -17.55 23.71
C ALA A 841 -54.15 -18.64 22.63
N LEU A 842 -55.10 -19.56 22.84
CA LEU A 842 -55.46 -20.58 21.86
C LEU A 842 -56.13 -19.96 20.62
N HIS A 843 -57.01 -18.98 20.80
CA HIS A 843 -57.60 -18.22 19.67
C HIS A 843 -56.51 -17.52 18.85
N TRP A 844 -55.56 -16.87 19.52
CA TRP A 844 -54.42 -16.20 18.85
C TRP A 844 -53.54 -17.19 18.08
N ALA A 845 -53.25 -18.35 18.67
CA ALA A 845 -52.49 -19.42 18.03
C ALA A 845 -53.20 -20.02 16.80
N LEU A 846 -54.52 -19.84 16.65
CA LEU A 846 -55.29 -20.30 15.50
C LEU A 846 -55.43 -19.26 14.38
N VAL A 847 -55.36 -17.96 14.70
CA VAL A 847 -55.56 -16.86 13.75
C VAL A 847 -54.30 -16.46 12.97
N ASP A 848 -53.12 -16.51 13.60
CA ASP A 848 -51.87 -16.13 12.91
C ASP A 848 -51.56 -17.10 11.72
N HIS A 849 -50.56 -16.87 10.85
CA HIS A 849 -50.19 -17.83 9.78
C HIS A 849 -48.69 -18.18 9.73
N SER A 850 -47.94 -17.89 10.80
CA SER A 850 -46.51 -18.21 10.97
C SER A 850 -46.18 -19.72 11.11
N ARG A 851 -44.93 -20.11 10.78
CA ARG A 851 -44.37 -21.49 10.85
C ARG A 851 -44.02 -21.88 12.30
N GLY A 852 -44.33 -23.11 12.73
CA GLY A 852 -44.09 -23.62 14.10
C GLY A 852 -45.35 -23.80 14.98
N ARG A 853 -46.51 -23.46 14.41
CA ARG A 853 -47.81 -23.35 15.06
C ARG A 853 -48.44 -24.67 15.52
N GLU A 854 -48.27 -25.77 14.80
CA GLU A 854 -48.91 -27.04 15.18
C GLU A 854 -48.45 -27.52 16.55
N GLU A 855 -47.16 -27.35 16.85
CA GLU A 855 -46.59 -27.71 18.14
C GLU A 855 -47.06 -26.74 19.24
N ALA A 856 -47.11 -25.44 18.96
CA ALA A 856 -47.64 -24.46 19.92
C ALA A 856 -49.13 -24.68 20.24
N ILE A 857 -49.95 -24.96 19.23
CA ILE A 857 -51.37 -25.33 19.41
C ILE A 857 -51.47 -26.63 20.20
N ARG A 858 -50.69 -27.65 19.85
CA ARG A 858 -50.66 -28.93 20.59
C ARG A 858 -50.32 -28.71 22.06
N MET A 859 -49.26 -27.96 22.35
CA MET A 859 -48.84 -27.66 23.72
C MET A 859 -49.89 -26.89 24.53
N LEU A 860 -50.59 -25.93 23.89
CA LEU A 860 -51.70 -25.21 24.52
C LEU A 860 -52.89 -26.13 24.80
N ILE A 861 -53.25 -27.01 23.86
CA ILE A 861 -54.36 -27.97 24.02
C ILE A 861 -54.04 -29.03 25.09
N GLU A 862 -52.83 -29.59 25.09
CA GLU A 862 -52.41 -30.62 26.06
C GLU A 862 -52.41 -30.13 27.51
N ARG A 863 -52.36 -28.81 27.72
CA ARG A 863 -52.34 -28.18 29.04
C ARG A 863 -53.57 -27.31 29.33
N ALA A 864 -54.55 -27.29 28.42
CA ALA A 864 -55.82 -26.62 28.61
C ALA A 864 -56.77 -27.49 29.44
N THR A 865 -57.65 -26.86 30.22
CA THR A 865 -58.80 -27.53 30.83
C THR A 865 -59.97 -27.60 29.84
N ASP A 866 -60.95 -28.48 30.10
CA ASP A 866 -62.15 -28.62 29.25
C ASP A 866 -62.87 -27.26 29.09
N ASP A 867 -62.92 -26.44 30.15
CA ASP A 867 -63.53 -25.10 30.14
C ASP A 867 -62.75 -24.09 29.25
N ASP A 868 -61.44 -24.29 29.07
CA ASP A 868 -60.59 -23.41 28.26
C ASP A 868 -60.72 -23.67 26.76
N ILE A 869 -60.93 -24.93 26.37
CA ILE A 869 -61.04 -25.37 24.98
C ILE A 869 -62.27 -24.76 24.31
N ASP A 870 -63.36 -24.65 25.06
CA ASP A 870 -64.63 -24.10 24.60
C ASP A 870 -64.82 -22.63 24.99
N ALA A 871 -63.83 -21.94 25.55
CA ALA A 871 -63.92 -20.51 25.83
C ALA A 871 -64.35 -19.73 24.58
N ALA A 872 -65.31 -18.81 24.72
CA ALA A 872 -65.87 -18.05 23.61
C ALA A 872 -65.26 -16.63 23.57
N ASP A 873 -64.93 -16.15 22.37
CA ASP A 873 -64.54 -14.76 22.15
C ASP A 873 -65.75 -13.80 22.15
N GLU A 874 -65.51 -12.51 21.90
CA GLU A 874 -66.58 -11.48 21.86
C GLU A 874 -67.67 -11.78 20.81
N ASP A 875 -67.32 -12.47 19.72
CA ASP A 875 -68.26 -12.90 18.68
C ASP A 875 -68.96 -14.23 19.03
N GLY A 876 -68.74 -14.76 20.24
CA GLY A 876 -69.24 -16.05 20.70
C GLY A 876 -68.50 -17.25 20.08
N GLN A 877 -67.40 -17.04 19.36
CA GLN A 877 -66.67 -18.12 18.68
C GLN A 877 -65.77 -18.85 19.66
N SER A 878 -65.89 -20.19 19.73
CA SER A 878 -64.90 -21.02 20.40
C SER A 878 -63.64 -21.23 19.54
N ALA A 879 -62.58 -21.79 20.14
CA ALA A 879 -61.38 -22.18 19.41
C ALA A 879 -61.68 -23.10 18.21
N LEU A 880 -62.70 -23.97 18.32
CA LEU A 880 -63.15 -24.83 17.22
C LEU A 880 -63.76 -24.01 16.08
N HIS A 881 -64.59 -22.99 16.37
CA HIS A 881 -65.13 -22.08 15.36
C HIS A 881 -64.02 -21.32 14.62
N VAL A 882 -63.02 -20.82 15.35
CA VAL A 882 -61.88 -20.11 14.77
C VAL A 882 -61.01 -21.04 13.91
N ALA A 883 -60.75 -22.28 14.36
CA ALA A 883 -60.02 -23.28 13.58
C ALA A 883 -60.74 -23.65 12.27
N VAL A 884 -62.07 -23.78 12.33
CA VAL A 884 -62.92 -24.03 11.16
C VAL A 884 -62.91 -22.84 10.22
N SER A 885 -63.07 -21.63 10.77
CA SER A 885 -63.00 -20.35 10.06
C SER A 885 -61.68 -20.17 9.29
N ALA A 886 -60.57 -20.60 9.90
CA ALA A 886 -59.24 -20.56 9.31
C ALA A 886 -58.95 -21.71 8.31
N GLY A 887 -59.83 -22.71 8.20
CA GLY A 887 -59.62 -23.87 7.32
C GLY A 887 -58.53 -24.85 7.80
N HIS A 888 -58.16 -24.82 9.08
CA HIS A 888 -57.02 -25.57 9.60
C HIS A 888 -57.40 -26.97 10.12
N GLY A 889 -57.57 -27.92 9.20
CA GLY A 889 -57.97 -29.31 9.48
C GLY A 889 -57.22 -30.02 10.61
N PRO A 890 -55.87 -29.94 10.70
CA PRO A 890 -55.12 -30.55 11.80
C PRO A 890 -55.50 -30.00 13.20
N SER A 891 -55.76 -28.69 13.32
CA SER A 891 -56.19 -28.10 14.59
C SER A 891 -57.61 -28.51 14.95
N VAL A 892 -58.49 -28.61 13.96
CA VAL A 892 -59.84 -29.14 14.16
C VAL A 892 -59.76 -30.57 14.72
N ALA A 893 -58.95 -31.44 14.12
CA ALA A 893 -58.77 -32.80 14.62
C ALA A 893 -58.21 -32.84 16.06
N LEU A 894 -57.24 -31.98 16.38
CA LEU A 894 -56.66 -31.90 17.72
C LEU A 894 -57.65 -31.39 18.78
N LEU A 895 -58.41 -30.33 18.48
CA LEU A 895 -59.43 -29.78 19.37
C LEU A 895 -60.54 -30.80 19.66
N LEU A 896 -60.98 -31.54 18.65
CA LEU A 896 -61.99 -32.59 18.81
C LEU A 896 -61.47 -33.79 19.61
N LEU A 897 -60.19 -34.15 19.45
CA LEU A 897 -59.56 -35.18 20.29
C LEU A 897 -59.45 -34.75 21.75
N ALA A 898 -59.30 -33.44 22.00
CA ALA A 898 -59.23 -32.86 23.33
C ALA A 898 -60.61 -32.56 23.95
N GLY A 899 -61.72 -32.88 23.25
CA GLY A 899 -63.07 -32.79 23.81
C GLY A 899 -63.86 -31.51 23.49
N ALA A 900 -63.41 -30.68 22.54
CA ALA A 900 -64.15 -29.48 22.12
C ALA A 900 -65.60 -29.80 21.71
N ASP A 901 -66.56 -29.00 22.16
CA ASP A 901 -67.97 -29.17 21.83
C ASP A 901 -68.25 -28.89 20.35
N MET A 902 -68.55 -29.95 19.59
CA MET A 902 -68.88 -29.92 18.17
C MET A 902 -70.19 -29.19 17.85
N GLU A 903 -71.04 -28.99 18.85
CA GLU A 903 -72.38 -28.45 18.69
C GLU A 903 -72.58 -27.12 19.41
N LYS A 904 -71.50 -26.54 19.95
CA LYS A 904 -71.51 -25.19 20.52
C LYS A 904 -71.86 -24.18 19.44
N GLU A 905 -72.72 -23.22 19.76
CA GLU A 905 -73.16 -22.20 18.81
C GLU A 905 -72.34 -20.91 18.97
N ASP A 906 -71.94 -20.28 17.85
CA ASP A 906 -71.35 -18.95 17.82
C ASP A 906 -72.38 -17.85 18.17
N GLY A 907 -71.96 -16.58 18.24
CA GLY A 907 -72.88 -15.46 18.52
C GLY A 907 -73.97 -15.24 17.46
N GLY A 908 -73.88 -15.91 16.31
CA GLY A 908 -74.92 -15.96 15.27
C GLY A 908 -75.77 -17.24 15.30
N GLY A 909 -75.61 -18.08 16.32
CA GLY A 909 -76.36 -19.32 16.48
C GLY A 909 -75.95 -20.44 15.52
N ARG A 910 -74.70 -20.42 15.02
CA ARG A 910 -74.19 -21.43 14.07
C ARG A 910 -73.26 -22.39 14.77
N THR A 911 -73.40 -23.68 14.46
CA THR A 911 -72.42 -24.70 14.89
C THR A 911 -71.14 -24.63 14.04
N PRO A 912 -70.01 -25.21 14.51
CA PRO A 912 -68.79 -25.32 13.70
C PRO A 912 -69.02 -25.97 12.34
N LEU A 913 -69.91 -26.97 12.24
CA LEU A 913 -70.28 -27.59 10.97
C LEU A 913 -71.00 -26.60 10.04
N GLN A 914 -71.98 -25.86 10.55
CA GLN A 914 -72.72 -24.86 9.78
C GLN A 914 -71.79 -23.72 9.32
N LEU A 915 -70.89 -23.25 10.18
CA LEU A 915 -69.87 -22.27 9.83
C LEU A 915 -68.92 -22.77 8.73
N GLY A 916 -68.48 -24.03 8.83
CA GLY A 916 -67.65 -24.68 7.82
C GLY A 916 -68.36 -24.80 6.47
N ILE A 917 -69.67 -25.08 6.45
CA ILE A 917 -70.49 -25.12 5.24
C ILE A 917 -70.68 -23.73 4.64
N CYS A 918 -70.89 -22.68 5.44
CA CYS A 918 -70.98 -21.30 4.95
C CYS A 918 -69.71 -20.84 4.23
N ARG A 919 -68.54 -21.36 4.63
CA ARG A 919 -67.24 -21.09 3.97
C ARG A 919 -66.81 -22.18 2.99
N PHE A 920 -67.67 -23.15 2.73
CA PHE A 920 -67.34 -24.28 1.86
C PHE A 920 -67.30 -23.82 0.40
N ASP A 921 -66.09 -23.76 -0.14
CA ASP A 921 -65.77 -23.47 -1.53
C ASP A 921 -64.99 -24.65 -2.15
N ASN A 922 -64.38 -24.43 -3.33
CA ASN A 922 -63.52 -25.44 -3.96
C ASN A 922 -62.15 -25.58 -3.27
N ASN A 923 -61.90 -24.91 -2.14
CA ASN A 923 -60.66 -25.03 -1.40
C ASN A 923 -60.62 -26.35 -0.63
N GLN A 924 -59.59 -27.16 -0.88
CA GLN A 924 -59.39 -28.42 -0.20
C GLN A 924 -59.25 -28.27 1.32
N ALA A 925 -58.87 -27.10 1.82
CA ALA A 925 -58.74 -26.84 3.26
C ALA A 925 -60.10 -26.92 3.99
N PHE A 926 -61.13 -26.19 3.51
CA PHE A 926 -62.47 -26.22 4.10
C PHE A 926 -63.18 -27.55 3.88
N GLN A 927 -62.94 -28.21 2.74
CA GLN A 927 -63.41 -29.58 2.52
C GLN A 927 -62.84 -30.54 3.55
N ARG A 928 -61.55 -30.47 3.88
CA ARG A 928 -60.93 -31.32 4.92
C ARG A 928 -61.50 -31.04 6.31
N VAL A 929 -61.76 -29.78 6.64
CA VAL A 929 -62.37 -29.41 7.94
C VAL A 929 -63.77 -30.00 8.09
N VAL A 930 -64.63 -29.81 7.08
CA VAL A 930 -65.99 -30.38 7.09
C VAL A 930 -65.94 -31.91 7.06
N TRP A 931 -64.98 -32.48 6.34
CA TRP A 931 -64.73 -33.92 6.34
C TRP A 931 -64.38 -34.43 7.75
N GLU A 932 -63.53 -33.73 8.51
CA GLU A 932 -63.17 -34.15 9.86
C GLU A 932 -64.37 -34.07 10.82
N LEU A 933 -65.11 -32.95 10.81
CA LEU A 933 -66.32 -32.75 11.63
C LEU A 933 -67.37 -33.85 11.41
N LEU A 934 -67.68 -34.16 10.15
CA LEU A 934 -68.64 -35.22 9.82
C LEU A 934 -68.15 -36.62 10.19
N GLY A 935 -66.84 -36.86 10.09
CA GLY A 935 -66.23 -38.13 10.48
C GLY A 935 -66.32 -38.38 11.99
N ARG A 936 -66.25 -37.32 12.79
CA ARG A 936 -66.32 -37.34 14.26
C ARG A 936 -67.74 -37.33 14.82
N GLY A 937 -68.76 -37.16 13.97
CA GLY A 937 -70.17 -37.31 14.35
C GLY A 937 -70.92 -36.00 14.58
N ALA A 938 -70.47 -34.88 13.99
CA ALA A 938 -71.23 -33.63 14.03
C ALA A 938 -72.67 -33.81 13.51
N ASP A 939 -73.65 -33.22 14.19
CA ASP A 939 -75.07 -33.36 13.88
C ASP A 939 -75.44 -32.51 12.65
N VAL A 940 -75.75 -33.20 11.54
CA VAL A 940 -76.16 -32.57 10.27
C VAL A 940 -77.60 -32.02 10.29
N ASN A 941 -78.41 -32.47 11.24
CA ASN A 941 -79.83 -32.15 11.36
C ASN A 941 -80.09 -31.05 12.39
N ARG A 942 -79.08 -30.65 13.16
CA ARG A 942 -79.19 -29.55 14.11
C ARG A 942 -79.53 -28.24 13.41
N LYS A 943 -80.53 -27.55 13.96
CA LYS A 943 -80.99 -26.23 13.48
C LYS A 943 -80.18 -25.14 14.16
N GLY A 944 -79.70 -24.17 13.38
CA GLY A 944 -79.18 -22.91 13.89
C GLY A 944 -80.30 -21.96 14.32
N GLN A 945 -79.93 -20.75 14.74
CA GLN A 945 -80.88 -19.73 15.21
C GLN A 945 -81.88 -19.27 14.14
N ASP A 946 -81.52 -19.35 12.85
CA ASP A 946 -82.39 -19.07 11.71
C ASP A 946 -83.25 -20.28 11.27
N GLY A 947 -83.22 -21.37 12.04
CA GLY A 947 -83.91 -22.62 11.74
C GLY A 947 -83.25 -23.46 10.64
N SER A 948 -82.18 -22.97 10.00
CA SER A 948 -81.46 -23.64 8.93
C SER A 948 -80.58 -24.77 9.48
N THR A 949 -80.50 -25.88 8.75
CA THR A 949 -79.50 -26.94 9.01
C THR A 949 -78.29 -26.76 8.09
N ALA A 950 -77.21 -27.51 8.35
CA ALA A 950 -76.05 -27.56 7.45
C ALA A 950 -76.44 -27.86 5.99
N LEU A 951 -77.50 -28.65 5.79
CA LEU A 951 -78.03 -28.96 4.46
C LEU A 951 -78.72 -27.76 3.79
N HIS A 952 -79.49 -26.98 4.55
CA HIS A 952 -80.14 -25.75 4.06
C HIS A 952 -79.09 -24.73 3.59
N LEU A 953 -78.02 -24.56 4.37
CA LEU A 953 -76.92 -23.66 4.02
C LEU A 953 -76.19 -24.09 2.74
N ALA A 954 -75.91 -25.40 2.58
CA ALA A 954 -75.29 -25.94 1.37
C ALA A 954 -76.20 -25.81 0.13
N ALA A 955 -77.51 -25.98 0.33
CA ALA A 955 -78.53 -25.86 -0.70
C ALA A 955 -78.69 -24.40 -1.20
N ALA A 956 -78.78 -23.46 -0.26
CA ALA A 956 -78.85 -22.03 -0.55
C ALA A 956 -77.61 -21.51 -1.28
N ALA A 957 -76.42 -22.08 -0.98
CA ALA A 957 -75.16 -21.72 -1.62
C ALA A 957 -74.91 -22.43 -2.97
N GLY A 958 -75.77 -23.36 -3.40
CA GLY A 958 -75.59 -24.06 -4.67
C GLY A 958 -74.51 -25.16 -4.65
N ASN A 959 -74.01 -25.57 -3.48
CA ASN A 959 -72.78 -26.35 -3.38
C ASN A 959 -73.02 -27.88 -3.43
N LYS A 960 -72.94 -28.43 -4.64
CA LYS A 960 -73.15 -29.88 -4.89
C LYS A 960 -72.17 -30.77 -4.12
N THR A 961 -70.91 -30.34 -3.97
CA THR A 961 -69.87 -31.12 -3.29
C THR A 961 -70.11 -31.17 -1.78
N ALA A 962 -70.54 -30.05 -1.18
CA ALA A 962 -70.94 -30.00 0.23
C ALA A 962 -72.13 -30.93 0.50
N ILE A 963 -73.16 -30.90 -0.36
CA ILE A 963 -74.33 -31.80 -0.27
C ILE A 963 -73.90 -33.27 -0.37
N GLN A 964 -73.08 -33.63 -1.37
CA GLN A 964 -72.54 -34.99 -1.52
C GLN A 964 -71.73 -35.43 -0.29
N MET A 965 -70.95 -34.52 0.32
CA MET A 965 -70.18 -34.81 1.53
C MET A 965 -71.07 -35.01 2.76
N LEU A 966 -72.11 -34.20 2.94
CA LEU A 966 -73.08 -34.35 4.03
C LEU A 966 -73.75 -35.73 3.97
N PHE A 967 -74.28 -36.13 2.81
CA PHE A 967 -74.91 -37.45 2.65
C PHE A 967 -73.90 -38.61 2.67
N GLY A 968 -72.68 -38.40 2.15
CA GLY A 968 -71.66 -39.45 2.05
C GLY A 968 -70.92 -39.74 3.36
N ARG A 969 -70.76 -38.74 4.26
CA ARG A 969 -69.85 -38.83 5.42
C ARG A 969 -70.49 -38.59 6.81
N ALA A 970 -71.65 -37.95 6.90
CA ALA A 970 -72.36 -37.80 8.18
C ALA A 970 -72.75 -39.14 8.81
N GLN A 971 -72.62 -39.30 10.13
CA GLN A 971 -73.02 -40.56 10.80
C GLN A 971 -74.54 -40.75 10.78
N GLU A 972 -75.29 -39.65 10.88
CA GLU A 972 -76.75 -39.61 10.74
C GLU A 972 -77.15 -39.17 9.32
N LYS A 973 -78.29 -39.67 8.83
CA LYS A 973 -78.81 -39.28 7.51
C LYS A 973 -79.34 -37.84 7.58
N PRO A 974 -78.92 -36.92 6.68
CA PRO A 974 -79.50 -35.60 6.58
C PRO A 974 -81.01 -35.68 6.29
N ASN A 975 -81.82 -35.00 7.09
CA ASN A 975 -83.27 -35.03 7.02
C ASN A 975 -83.80 -33.92 6.11
N LEU A 976 -84.31 -34.32 4.94
CA LEU A 976 -84.87 -33.41 3.93
C LEU A 976 -86.23 -32.80 4.32
N SER A 977 -86.91 -33.33 5.33
CA SER A 977 -88.21 -32.83 5.80
C SER A 977 -88.11 -31.67 6.79
N ILE A 978 -86.91 -31.32 7.23
CA ILE A 978 -86.70 -30.16 8.10
C ILE A 978 -86.93 -28.90 7.28
N VAL A 979 -87.67 -27.94 7.85
CA VAL A 979 -87.87 -26.59 7.30
C VAL A 979 -87.07 -25.54 8.06
N ASP A 980 -86.62 -24.51 7.34
CA ASP A 980 -85.99 -23.30 7.89
C ASP A 980 -87.00 -22.31 8.49
N ALA A 981 -86.56 -21.12 8.94
CA ALA A 981 -87.46 -20.08 9.48
C ALA A 981 -88.45 -19.49 8.46
N GLU A 982 -88.21 -19.66 7.15
CA GLU A 982 -89.15 -19.26 6.09
C GLU A 982 -90.15 -20.39 5.74
N GLY A 983 -90.02 -21.55 6.37
CA GLY A 983 -90.87 -22.72 6.15
C GLY A 983 -90.49 -23.53 4.91
N LEU A 984 -89.28 -23.34 4.36
CA LEU A 984 -88.80 -24.01 3.17
C LEU A 984 -87.90 -25.19 3.53
N THR A 985 -88.05 -26.30 2.82
CA THR A 985 -87.11 -27.43 2.88
C THR A 985 -85.83 -27.12 2.08
N ALA A 986 -84.72 -27.80 2.37
CA ALA A 986 -83.46 -27.58 1.65
C ALA A 986 -83.57 -27.66 0.11
N PRO A 987 -84.33 -28.60 -0.51
CA PRO A 987 -84.57 -28.61 -1.95
C PRO A 987 -85.37 -27.40 -2.46
N GLU A 988 -86.39 -26.96 -1.72
CA GLU A 988 -87.20 -25.79 -2.06
C GLU A 988 -86.38 -24.49 -1.97
N LEU A 989 -85.51 -24.40 -0.97
CA LEU A 989 -84.58 -23.29 -0.77
C LEU A 989 -83.55 -23.20 -1.92
N ALA A 990 -82.99 -24.33 -2.37
CA ALA A 990 -82.11 -24.36 -3.55
C ALA A 990 -82.82 -23.85 -4.82
N LEU A 991 -84.08 -24.24 -5.02
CA LEU A 991 -84.90 -23.77 -6.15
C LEU A 991 -85.17 -22.26 -6.06
N LYS A 992 -85.50 -21.75 -4.87
CA LYS A 992 -85.72 -20.31 -4.62
C LYS A 992 -84.48 -19.47 -4.96
N HIS A 993 -83.28 -19.98 -4.69
CA HIS A 993 -82.01 -19.31 -5.03
C HIS A 993 -81.53 -19.58 -6.47
N GLY A 994 -82.31 -20.31 -7.29
CA GLY A 994 -82.03 -20.52 -8.72
C GLY A 994 -81.11 -21.71 -9.04
N HIS A 995 -80.90 -22.64 -8.11
CA HIS A 995 -80.03 -23.80 -8.28
C HIS A 995 -80.81 -25.05 -8.74
N THR A 996 -81.03 -25.19 -10.05
CA THR A 996 -81.91 -26.23 -10.64
C THR A 996 -81.22 -27.56 -10.99
N GLY A 997 -79.91 -27.68 -10.77
CA GLY A 997 -79.10 -28.84 -11.19
C GLY A 997 -78.65 -29.78 -10.07
N MET A 998 -79.34 -29.80 -8.92
CA MET A 998 -79.01 -30.66 -7.78
C MET A 998 -79.76 -31.99 -7.87
N ASP A 999 -79.01 -33.10 -7.82
CA ASP A 999 -79.57 -34.46 -7.85
C ASP A 999 -79.71 -34.99 -6.41
N TRP A 1000 -80.87 -34.70 -5.81
CA TRP A 1000 -81.19 -35.06 -4.44
C TRP A 1000 -81.39 -36.57 -4.26
N GLU A 1001 -81.92 -37.25 -5.28
CA GLU A 1001 -82.09 -38.71 -5.27
C GLU A 1001 -80.74 -39.44 -5.25
N ALA A 1002 -79.78 -38.98 -6.06
CA ALA A 1002 -78.42 -39.51 -6.03
C ALA A 1002 -77.71 -39.25 -4.69
N ALA A 1003 -78.00 -38.11 -4.05
CA ALA A 1003 -77.46 -37.78 -2.72
C ALA A 1003 -78.05 -38.69 -1.62
N GLU A 1004 -79.37 -38.94 -1.62
CA GLU A 1004 -79.99 -39.89 -0.69
C GLU A 1004 -79.49 -41.33 -0.89
N ALA A 1005 -79.33 -41.76 -2.15
CA ALA A 1005 -78.80 -43.08 -2.47
C ALA A 1005 -77.36 -43.30 -1.96
N LEU A 1006 -76.55 -42.24 -1.85
CA LEU A 1006 -75.21 -42.29 -1.24
C LEU A 1006 -75.28 -42.58 0.27
N ALA A 1007 -76.21 -41.95 0.99
CA ALA A 1007 -76.40 -42.21 2.42
C ALA A 1007 -76.94 -43.62 2.69
N ASP A 1008 -77.89 -44.09 1.87
CA ASP A 1008 -78.51 -45.41 2.03
C ASP A 1008 -77.50 -46.55 1.76
N ARG A 1009 -76.64 -46.41 0.73
CA ARG A 1009 -75.55 -47.37 0.48
C ARG A 1009 -74.57 -47.45 1.65
N ARG A 1010 -74.26 -46.33 2.28
CA ARG A 1010 -73.34 -46.32 3.43
C ARG A 1010 -73.95 -46.93 4.67
N GLN A 1011 -75.22 -46.68 4.97
CA GLN A 1011 -75.89 -47.34 6.10
C GLN A 1011 -75.90 -48.87 5.94
N GLN A 1012 -76.03 -49.37 4.70
CA GLN A 1012 -75.90 -50.80 4.38
C GLN A 1012 -74.46 -51.33 4.55
N ASP A 1013 -73.43 -50.58 4.13
CA ASP A 1013 -72.02 -50.98 4.26
C ASP A 1013 -71.47 -50.84 5.71
N GLY A 1014 -71.95 -49.86 6.48
CA GLY A 1014 -71.58 -49.66 7.88
C GLY A 1014 -72.11 -50.76 8.81
N GLY A 1015 -73.28 -51.32 8.47
CA GLY A 1015 -73.82 -52.51 9.12
C GLY A 1015 -72.96 -53.77 8.95
N ARG A 1016 -72.13 -53.84 7.90
CA ARG A 1016 -71.20 -54.97 7.64
C ARG A 1016 -69.80 -54.83 8.25
N ARG A 1017 -69.44 -53.65 8.77
CA ARG A 1017 -68.13 -53.38 9.42
C ARG A 1017 -68.19 -53.31 10.95
N LYS A 1018 -69.38 -53.41 11.54
CA LYS A 1018 -69.62 -53.50 12.99
C LYS A 1018 -69.85 -54.94 13.49
N GLU A 1019 -69.87 -55.93 12.59
CA GLU A 1019 -69.61 -57.35 12.87
C GLU A 1019 -68.12 -57.63 12.68
#